data_AF-A0A8H6NC59-F1
#
_entry.id   AF-A0A8H6NC59-F1
#
_cell.length_a   1.000
_cell.length_b   1.000
_cell.length_c   1.000
_cell.angle_alpha   90.00
_cell.angle_beta   90.00
_cell.angle_gamma   90.00
#
_symmetry.space_group_name_H-M   'P 1'
#
loop_
_entity.id
_entity.type
_entity.pdbx_description
1 polymer ?
#
loop_
_entity_poly.entity_id
_entity_poly.type
_entity_poly.pdbx_seq_one_letter_code
_entity_poly.pdbx_strand_id
1 'polypeptide(L)'
;MSSSNGEATAARPPVRLNIAILFMGSRGDLHPALAIAKRLQEHHGHRVRIATHPPYRAAIEAAGVGFYSIGSCDVKTMIERRLLPREELQKVLPVIKEEFREMGERWWGACVDAPEGLVDGEEPGSFVADCVISTVHVFNQTSAAARLGVPLHLFGMNPRTYSGEIPHSQAGWAVGAGRMTRLVSWWLPDVVFLQVMKGVINDVRVGMGLEPMSPAWWPSQHHRLGVPCSYLWSPRLMPAPSDWAENVRVSGFVWDDAPGDYVPSAELVAFLGDGNDAPVYIGFGSGSFADAQGTFERIVEAVRMVGVRAVICRGWSDLSAEGILKDDEVKSKRILVVDEAPHAWLFPRVRAVVCHGGLGTTAAALRSGRPTLIVPVTGDQPFWASKVAAAGCGPEAGFGIEGLTADGLRGKMEELLRPEFAKAAGRFAQEVAREKPGEEACVEEVVRTLEVYDREGCRCEVLPERPAVWKVGKGGHGLSSVAAWVLVREGRVRREELRTAEVVRWPDLVSPGDPITGVVLGLLGAIGSVVGDVKGGRWGFLGPHVLRAPLTILASVFFGLFNLLDFILYSLGSSAERKLYASNPRLYTLPQMLGFLLREPVAELRSVDPRTHDSGGVVWILLGLLRTAVAVVNIPAGVLGISLRYAELACARGMGERPAGDVVAEARTRQGQVEAEKGGDGLREKVVRAWDLREEKKAV
;
A
#
# COMPACT_ATOMS: atom_id res chain seq x y z
N MET A 1 30.78 -3.49 51.24
CA MET A 1 31.07 -2.87 49.93
C MET A 1 31.33 -4.00 48.95
N SER A 2 30.29 -4.51 48.28
CA SER A 2 30.46 -5.46 47.18
C SER A 2 30.20 -4.73 45.87
N SER A 3 31.18 -4.82 44.99
CA SER A 3 31.23 -4.20 43.68
C SER A 3 30.25 -4.89 42.73
N SER A 4 29.26 -4.14 42.26
CA SER A 4 28.44 -4.52 41.11
C SER A 4 29.29 -4.47 39.85
N ASN A 5 29.70 -5.64 39.35
CA ASN A 5 30.19 -5.79 37.97
C ASN A 5 29.02 -5.50 37.02
N GLY A 6 28.95 -4.25 36.53
CA GLY A 6 28.18 -3.93 35.35
C GLY A 6 28.89 -4.51 34.13
N GLU A 7 28.52 -5.72 33.72
CA GLU A 7 28.74 -6.14 32.34
C GLU A 7 27.99 -5.16 31.44
N ALA A 8 28.74 -4.32 30.73
CA ALA A 8 28.21 -3.54 29.63
C ALA A 8 27.57 -4.51 28.63
N THR A 9 26.23 -4.52 28.58
CA THR A 9 25.48 -5.27 27.57
C THR A 9 25.89 -4.75 26.20
N ALA A 10 26.72 -5.50 25.49
CA ALA A 10 27.04 -5.21 24.10
C ALA A 10 25.72 -5.02 23.33
N ALA A 11 25.54 -3.86 22.71
CA ALA A 11 24.33 -3.56 21.95
C ALA A 11 24.11 -4.66 20.90
N ARG A 12 22.93 -5.29 20.93
CA ARG A 12 22.60 -6.38 20.00
C ARG A 12 22.64 -5.87 18.56
N PRO A 13 23.15 -6.67 17.60
CA PRO A 13 23.23 -6.24 16.20
C PRO A 13 21.83 -5.97 15.63
N PRO A 14 21.66 -5.00 14.72
CA PRO A 14 20.36 -4.74 14.08
C PRO A 14 19.91 -5.94 13.21
N VAL A 15 18.60 -6.20 13.15
CA VAL A 15 18.06 -7.25 12.26
C VAL A 15 18.10 -6.76 10.83
N ARG A 16 18.66 -7.58 9.94
CA ARG A 16 18.59 -7.37 8.49
C ARG A 16 17.37 -8.09 7.94
N LEU A 17 16.47 -7.34 7.33
CA LEU A 17 15.19 -7.80 6.80
C LEU A 17 15.17 -7.70 5.28
N ASN A 18 14.44 -8.62 4.63
CA ASN A 18 14.04 -8.48 3.23
C ASN A 18 12.74 -7.66 3.17
N ILE A 19 12.75 -6.51 2.51
CA ILE A 19 11.60 -5.62 2.41
C ILE A 19 11.12 -5.57 0.97
N ALA A 20 9.86 -5.94 0.74
CA ALA A 20 9.21 -5.79 -0.56
C ALA A 20 8.41 -4.49 -0.60
N ILE A 21 8.72 -3.60 -1.54
CA ILE A 21 7.94 -2.40 -1.83
C ILE A 21 7.07 -2.67 -3.06
N LEU A 22 5.75 -2.61 -2.89
CA LEU A 22 4.77 -2.94 -3.94
C LEU A 22 4.03 -1.68 -4.40
N PHE A 23 4.08 -1.37 -5.69
CA PHE A 23 3.22 -0.34 -6.27
C PHE A 23 2.89 -0.60 -7.75
N MET A 24 1.79 -0.01 -8.21
CA MET A 24 1.49 0.26 -9.63
C MET A 24 1.33 1.77 -9.77
N GLY A 25 1.79 2.34 -10.88
CA GLY A 25 1.69 3.78 -11.09
C GLY A 25 2.81 4.35 -11.93
N SER A 26 2.90 5.68 -11.90
CA SER A 26 3.76 6.47 -12.78
C SER A 26 5.12 6.77 -12.13
N ARG A 27 5.92 7.64 -12.76
CA ARG A 27 7.14 8.21 -12.16
C ARG A 27 6.86 8.85 -10.79
N GLY A 28 5.66 9.40 -10.59
CA GLY A 28 5.24 9.98 -9.30
C GLY A 28 5.15 8.97 -8.15
N ASP A 29 5.00 7.68 -8.45
CA ASP A 29 4.99 6.59 -7.46
C ASP A 29 6.38 5.95 -7.31
N LEU A 30 7.14 5.88 -8.41
CA LEU A 30 8.51 5.36 -8.44
C LEU A 30 9.44 6.18 -7.54
N HIS A 31 9.39 7.51 -7.66
CA HIS A 31 10.33 8.38 -6.97
C HIS A 31 10.26 8.25 -5.44
N PRO A 32 9.07 8.34 -4.79
CA PRO A 32 8.91 8.03 -3.37
C PRO A 32 9.38 6.63 -2.98
N ALA A 33 9.06 5.61 -3.79
CA ALA A 33 9.46 4.23 -3.50
C ALA A 33 10.99 4.07 -3.49
N LEU A 34 11.70 4.69 -4.45
CA LEU A 34 13.17 4.69 -4.50
C LEU A 34 13.79 5.44 -3.33
N ALA A 35 13.24 6.61 -2.96
CA ALA A 35 13.73 7.40 -1.85
C ALA A 35 13.63 6.63 -0.51
N ILE A 36 12.49 5.96 -0.28
CA ILE A 36 12.28 5.09 0.88
C ILE A 36 13.23 3.89 0.84
N ALA A 37 13.36 3.23 -0.32
CA ALA A 37 14.22 2.06 -0.49
C ALA A 37 15.69 2.34 -0.15
N LYS A 38 16.25 3.42 -0.72
CA LYS A 38 17.64 3.84 -0.49
C LYS A 38 17.91 4.08 0.99
N ARG A 39 17.03 4.81 1.67
CA ARG A 39 17.20 5.09 3.11
C ARG A 39 17.13 3.83 3.98
N LEU A 40 16.23 2.89 3.66
CA LEU A 40 16.17 1.59 4.35
C LEU A 40 17.45 0.76 4.14
N GLN A 41 18.08 0.84 2.95
CA GLN A 41 19.35 0.17 2.68
C GLN A 41 20.53 0.87 3.39
N GLU A 42 20.68 2.18 3.20
CA GLU A 42 21.83 2.97 3.64
C GLU A 42 21.89 3.12 5.16
N HIS A 43 20.75 3.41 5.80
CA HIS A 43 20.72 3.71 7.25
C HIS A 43 20.39 2.49 8.11
N HIS A 44 19.70 1.48 7.56
CA HIS A 44 19.23 0.32 8.34
C HIS A 44 19.77 -1.03 7.84
N GLY A 45 20.47 -1.07 6.70
CA GLY A 45 21.11 -2.28 6.17
C GLY A 45 20.11 -3.36 5.72
N HIS A 46 18.86 -2.99 5.44
CA HIS A 46 17.85 -3.90 4.92
C HIS A 46 18.10 -4.22 3.44
N ARG A 47 17.63 -5.38 2.98
CA ARG A 47 17.63 -5.73 1.55
C ARG A 47 16.27 -5.36 0.98
N VAL A 48 16.23 -4.42 0.03
CA VAL A 48 14.98 -3.91 -0.52
C VAL A 48 14.79 -4.37 -1.96
N ARG A 49 13.55 -4.77 -2.28
CA ARG A 49 13.09 -5.08 -3.64
C ARG A 49 11.84 -4.26 -3.95
N ILE A 50 11.78 -3.66 -5.12
CA ILE A 50 10.61 -2.95 -5.63
C ILE A 50 9.94 -3.81 -6.71
N ALA A 51 8.65 -4.08 -6.52
CA ALA A 51 7.80 -4.73 -7.51
C ALA A 51 6.94 -3.69 -8.22
N THR A 52 7.25 -3.42 -9.49
CA THR A 52 6.56 -2.41 -10.32
C THR A 52 6.70 -2.71 -11.82
N HIS A 53 6.26 -1.79 -12.67
CA HIS A 53 6.23 -1.93 -14.12
C HIS A 53 7.64 -2.10 -14.74
N PRO A 54 7.79 -2.95 -15.79
CA PRO A 54 9.07 -3.22 -16.45
C PRO A 54 9.91 -2.01 -16.89
N PRO A 55 9.32 -0.91 -17.41
CA PRO A 55 10.10 0.26 -17.84
C PRO A 55 10.94 0.92 -16.74
N TYR A 56 10.62 0.68 -15.47
CA TYR A 56 11.37 1.25 -14.34
C TYR A 56 12.57 0.42 -13.90
N ARG A 57 12.78 -0.77 -14.48
CA ARG A 57 13.87 -1.68 -14.14
C ARG A 57 15.23 -0.99 -14.12
N ALA A 58 15.60 -0.34 -15.22
CA ALA A 58 16.92 0.28 -15.37
C ALA A 58 17.18 1.35 -14.29
N ALA A 59 16.15 2.16 -13.96
CA ALA A 59 16.27 3.18 -12.92
C ALA A 59 16.39 2.57 -11.51
N ILE A 60 15.67 1.48 -11.23
CA ILE A 60 15.69 0.77 -9.94
C ILE A 60 17.04 0.07 -9.72
N GLU A 61 17.53 -0.63 -10.75
CA GLU A 61 18.83 -1.32 -10.69
C GLU A 61 20.00 -0.34 -10.64
N ALA A 62 19.95 0.78 -11.38
CA ALA A 62 20.95 1.85 -11.28
C ALA A 62 21.01 2.47 -9.87
N ALA A 63 19.90 2.44 -9.14
CA ALA A 63 19.84 2.85 -7.74
C ALA A 63 20.35 1.79 -6.74
N GLY A 64 20.77 0.60 -7.20
CA GLY A 64 21.20 -0.51 -6.34
C GLY A 64 20.07 -1.22 -5.60
N VAL A 65 18.81 -1.02 -6.04
CA VAL A 65 17.62 -1.63 -5.45
C VAL A 65 17.22 -2.86 -6.28
N GLY A 66 16.72 -3.92 -5.63
CA GLY A 66 16.24 -5.09 -6.37
C GLY A 66 14.97 -4.78 -7.17
N PHE A 67 14.90 -5.21 -8.43
CA PHE A 67 13.70 -5.08 -9.26
C PHE A 67 12.91 -6.40 -9.30
N TYR A 68 11.59 -6.31 -9.46
CA TYR A 68 10.72 -7.44 -9.77
C TYR A 68 9.57 -6.97 -10.68
N SER A 69 9.32 -7.68 -11.77
CA SER A 69 8.31 -7.30 -12.76
C SER A 69 6.89 -7.66 -12.30
N ILE A 70 5.96 -6.70 -12.40
CA ILE A 70 4.53 -6.93 -12.13
C ILE A 70 3.72 -7.37 -13.35
N GLY A 71 4.39 -7.74 -14.43
CA GLY A 71 3.75 -8.22 -15.66
C GLY A 71 3.94 -7.28 -16.84
N SER A 72 3.15 -7.50 -17.88
CA SER A 72 3.35 -6.89 -19.21
C SER A 72 2.66 -5.54 -19.39
N CYS A 73 1.69 -5.20 -18.54
CA CYS A 73 0.89 -4.00 -18.70
C CYS A 73 1.71 -2.72 -18.45
N ASP A 74 1.72 -1.86 -19.46
CA ASP A 74 2.38 -0.55 -19.39
C ASP A 74 1.51 0.50 -18.68
N VAL A 75 2.16 1.37 -17.93
CA VAL A 75 1.53 2.44 -17.16
C VAL A 75 0.77 3.41 -18.07
N LYS A 76 1.32 3.73 -19.25
CA LYS A 76 0.69 4.67 -20.20
C LYS A 76 -0.67 4.13 -20.62
N THR A 77 -0.74 2.85 -21.00
CA THR A 77 -1.98 2.18 -21.37
C THR A 77 -3.00 2.18 -20.23
N MET A 78 -2.57 1.96 -18.98
CA MET A 78 -3.48 2.05 -17.83
C MET A 78 -4.08 3.44 -17.64
N ILE A 79 -3.29 4.49 -17.84
CA ILE A 79 -3.73 5.89 -17.71
C ILE A 79 -4.68 6.26 -18.85
N GLU A 80 -4.34 5.90 -20.09
CA GLU A 80 -5.17 6.17 -21.28
C GLU A 80 -6.55 5.52 -21.17
N ARG A 81 -6.62 4.30 -20.62
CA ARG A 81 -7.90 3.61 -20.37
C ARG A 81 -8.82 4.35 -19.41
N ARG A 82 -8.30 5.23 -18.53
CA ARG A 82 -9.14 6.06 -17.64
C ARG A 82 -9.85 7.19 -18.38
N LEU A 83 -9.37 7.54 -19.57
CA LEU A 83 -9.94 8.57 -20.43
C LEU A 83 -10.96 8.00 -21.43
N LEU A 84 -11.08 6.68 -21.53
CA LEU A 84 -12.01 6.04 -22.46
C LEU A 84 -13.47 6.28 -22.07
N PRO A 85 -14.35 6.47 -23.07
CA PRO A 85 -15.79 6.41 -22.86
C PRO A 85 -16.21 5.06 -22.26
N ARG A 86 -17.33 5.05 -21.51
CA ARG A 86 -17.82 3.86 -20.80
C ARG A 86 -18.00 2.64 -21.70
N GLU A 87 -18.47 2.84 -22.93
CA GLU A 87 -18.74 1.76 -23.89
C GLU A 87 -17.45 1.09 -24.39
N GLU A 88 -16.38 1.86 -24.59
CA GLU A 88 -15.06 1.33 -24.97
C GLU A 88 -14.39 0.64 -23.79
N LEU A 89 -14.50 1.22 -22.60
CA LEU A 89 -14.00 0.63 -21.36
C LEU A 89 -14.60 -0.76 -21.10
N GLN A 90 -15.90 -0.95 -21.40
CA GLN A 90 -16.55 -2.27 -21.27
C GLN A 90 -15.95 -3.32 -22.21
N LYS A 91 -15.53 -2.95 -23.42
CA LYS A 91 -14.92 -3.87 -24.39
C LYS A 91 -13.55 -4.37 -23.93
N VAL A 92 -12.76 -3.51 -23.28
CA VAL A 92 -11.42 -3.85 -22.77
C VAL A 92 -11.43 -4.42 -21.35
N LEU A 93 -12.59 -4.47 -20.69
CA LEU A 93 -12.69 -4.93 -19.30
C LEU A 93 -12.13 -6.34 -19.05
N PRO A 94 -12.34 -7.34 -19.92
CA PRO A 94 -11.72 -8.66 -19.74
C PRO A 94 -10.19 -8.61 -19.73
N VAL A 95 -9.61 -7.79 -20.60
CA VAL A 95 -8.15 -7.57 -20.68
C VAL A 95 -7.65 -6.91 -19.39
N ILE A 96 -8.34 -5.87 -18.91
CA ILE A 96 -8.03 -5.21 -17.63
C ILE A 96 -8.04 -6.23 -16.48
N LYS A 97 -9.05 -7.11 -16.43
CA LYS A 97 -9.13 -8.13 -15.37
C LYS A 97 -7.95 -9.10 -15.40
N GLU A 98 -7.52 -9.50 -16.59
CA GLU A 98 -6.37 -10.40 -16.74
C GLU A 98 -5.06 -9.72 -16.33
N GLU A 99 -4.84 -8.48 -16.78
CA GLU A 99 -3.66 -7.70 -16.38
C GLU A 99 -3.61 -7.47 -14.86
N PHE A 100 -4.74 -7.18 -14.22
CA PHE A 100 -4.80 -7.07 -12.76
C PHE A 100 -4.58 -8.41 -12.06
N ARG A 101 -5.01 -9.53 -12.66
CA ARG A 101 -4.69 -10.88 -12.13
C ARG A 101 -3.20 -11.12 -12.18
N GLU A 102 -2.57 -10.88 -13.33
CA GLU A 102 -1.12 -10.97 -13.50
C GLU A 102 -0.40 -10.10 -12.47
N MET A 103 -0.75 -8.81 -12.35
CA MET A 103 -0.17 -7.91 -11.34
C MET A 103 -0.33 -8.46 -9.92
N GLY A 104 -1.49 -9.00 -9.57
CA GLY A 104 -1.75 -9.64 -8.28
C GLY A 104 -0.82 -10.83 -8.02
N GLU A 105 -0.72 -11.75 -8.96
CA GLU A 105 0.14 -12.93 -8.87
C GLU A 105 1.62 -12.52 -8.79
N ARG A 106 2.03 -11.51 -9.56
CA ARG A 106 3.41 -11.01 -9.57
C ARG A 106 3.78 -10.24 -8.31
N TRP A 107 2.89 -9.44 -7.73
CA TRP A 107 3.14 -8.82 -6.43
C TRP A 107 3.32 -9.86 -5.32
N TRP A 108 2.55 -10.95 -5.36
CA TRP A 108 2.77 -12.08 -4.46
C TRP A 108 4.13 -12.74 -4.73
N GLY A 109 4.42 -13.03 -6.00
CA GLY A 109 5.70 -13.60 -6.43
C GLY A 109 6.90 -12.78 -5.99
N ALA A 110 6.81 -11.45 -6.01
CA ALA A 110 7.86 -10.56 -5.52
C ALA A 110 8.18 -10.78 -4.03
N CYS A 111 7.17 -11.12 -3.24
CA CYS A 111 7.29 -11.37 -1.81
C CYS A 111 7.84 -12.77 -1.49
N VAL A 112 7.74 -13.73 -2.41
CA VAL A 112 8.16 -15.13 -2.18
C VAL A 112 9.22 -15.64 -3.16
N ASP A 113 9.80 -14.78 -3.99
CA ASP A 113 10.78 -15.15 -5.04
C ASP A 113 10.24 -16.13 -6.09
N ALA A 114 9.05 -15.87 -6.62
CA ALA A 114 8.55 -16.67 -7.73
C ALA A 114 9.33 -16.34 -9.02
N PRO A 115 9.65 -17.32 -9.88
CA PRO A 115 10.48 -17.10 -11.07
C PRO A 115 9.83 -16.19 -12.11
N GLU A 116 8.49 -16.16 -12.17
CA GLU A 116 7.74 -15.55 -13.26
C GLU A 116 8.04 -14.06 -13.43
N GLY A 117 8.29 -13.33 -12.34
CA GLY A 117 8.62 -11.90 -12.36
C GLY A 117 10.09 -11.57 -12.22
N LEU A 118 10.97 -12.58 -12.23
CA LEU A 118 12.40 -12.39 -12.36
C LEU A 118 12.77 -12.12 -13.82
N VAL A 119 14.02 -11.74 -14.05
CA VAL A 119 14.55 -11.54 -15.40
C VAL A 119 14.60 -12.89 -16.13
N ASP A 120 14.35 -12.91 -17.44
CA ASP A 120 14.46 -14.13 -18.24
C ASP A 120 15.81 -14.82 -18.02
N GLY A 121 15.77 -16.07 -17.52
CA GLY A 121 16.95 -16.87 -17.19
C GLY A 121 17.53 -16.64 -15.79
N GLU A 122 16.95 -15.76 -14.97
CA GLU A 122 17.27 -15.61 -13.55
C GLU A 122 16.49 -16.64 -12.72
N GLU A 123 17.22 -17.46 -11.98
CA GLU A 123 16.62 -18.42 -11.05
C GLU A 123 16.20 -17.74 -9.73
N PRO A 124 15.14 -18.22 -9.07
CA PRO A 124 14.77 -17.79 -7.72
C PRO A 124 15.96 -17.75 -6.77
N GLY A 125 16.19 -16.56 -6.21
CA GLY A 125 17.25 -16.34 -5.26
C GLY A 125 16.85 -16.72 -3.83
N SER A 126 17.25 -15.87 -2.90
CA SER A 126 17.01 -16.02 -1.46
C SER A 126 16.11 -14.93 -0.89
N PHE A 127 15.16 -14.41 -1.66
CA PHE A 127 14.32 -13.30 -1.22
C PHE A 127 12.92 -13.76 -0.81
N VAL A 128 12.64 -13.79 0.49
CA VAL A 128 11.27 -13.86 1.00
C VAL A 128 11.04 -12.69 1.94
N ALA A 129 9.97 -11.95 1.73
CA ALA A 129 9.69 -10.69 2.42
C ALA A 129 9.46 -10.92 3.91
N ASP A 130 10.17 -10.15 4.72
CA ASP A 130 10.01 -9.98 6.16
C ASP A 130 9.23 -8.70 6.49
N CYS A 131 8.98 -7.84 5.51
CA CYS A 131 8.06 -6.71 5.61
C CYS A 131 7.53 -6.36 4.23
N VAL A 132 6.26 -5.96 4.17
CA VAL A 132 5.65 -5.41 2.97
C VAL A 132 5.45 -3.90 3.18
N ILE A 133 6.00 -3.09 2.29
CA ILE A 133 5.67 -1.68 2.16
C ILE A 133 4.89 -1.53 0.86
N SER A 134 3.82 -0.74 0.84
CA SER A 134 3.00 -0.68 -0.37
C SER A 134 2.26 0.63 -0.53
N THR A 135 2.05 1.04 -1.78
CA THR A 135 1.06 2.09 -2.03
C THR A 135 -0.35 1.57 -1.72
N VAL A 136 -1.21 2.48 -1.28
CA VAL A 136 -2.64 2.20 -1.03
C VAL A 136 -3.40 1.64 -2.23
N HIS A 137 -2.86 1.77 -3.46
CA HIS A 137 -3.50 1.34 -4.71
C HIS A 137 -3.27 -0.13 -5.06
N VAL A 138 -2.27 -0.78 -4.47
CA VAL A 138 -2.14 -2.24 -4.56
C VAL A 138 -3.37 -2.86 -3.91
N PHE A 139 -3.86 -3.98 -4.44
CA PHE A 139 -5.08 -4.59 -3.94
C PHE A 139 -4.80 -5.82 -3.06
N ASN A 140 -3.65 -6.47 -3.20
CA ASN A 140 -3.35 -7.71 -2.48
C ASN A 140 -2.29 -7.58 -1.38
N GLN A 141 -1.81 -6.39 -1.05
CA GLN A 141 -0.81 -6.12 -0.03
C GLN A 141 -1.23 -6.57 1.38
N THR A 142 -2.50 -6.37 1.75
CA THR A 142 -3.04 -6.87 3.02
C THR A 142 -3.08 -8.40 3.05
N SER A 143 -3.35 -9.01 1.90
CA SER A 143 -3.36 -10.46 1.73
C SER A 143 -1.95 -11.04 1.79
N ALA A 144 -0.98 -10.41 1.12
CA ALA A 144 0.41 -10.82 1.16
C ALA A 144 0.98 -10.75 2.58
N ALA A 145 0.79 -9.63 3.27
CA ALA A 145 1.24 -9.46 4.65
C ALA A 145 0.57 -10.44 5.61
N ALA A 146 -0.75 -10.66 5.47
CA ALA A 146 -1.50 -11.65 6.25
C ALA A 146 -0.97 -13.07 6.02
N ARG A 147 -0.72 -13.46 4.76
CA ARG A 147 -0.25 -14.81 4.44
C ARG A 147 1.17 -15.08 4.93
N LEU A 148 2.04 -14.09 4.84
CA LEU A 148 3.43 -14.18 5.30
C LEU A 148 3.55 -14.06 6.82
N GLY A 149 2.56 -13.46 7.49
CA GLY A 149 2.63 -13.16 8.92
C GLY A 149 3.67 -12.08 9.23
N VAL A 150 3.78 -11.06 8.37
CA VAL A 150 4.81 -10.00 8.47
C VAL A 150 4.19 -8.61 8.56
N PRO A 151 4.93 -7.58 9.02
CA PRO A 151 4.41 -6.22 9.11
C PRO A 151 4.09 -5.62 7.73
N LEU A 152 3.06 -4.78 7.70
CA LEU A 152 2.63 -4.00 6.54
C LEU A 152 2.69 -2.51 6.89
N HIS A 153 3.32 -1.72 6.02
CA HIS A 153 3.27 -0.26 6.08
C HIS A 153 2.78 0.30 4.75
N LEU A 154 1.82 1.22 4.80
CA LEU A 154 1.30 1.87 3.60
C LEU A 154 1.93 3.24 3.40
N PHE A 155 2.05 3.66 2.16
CA PHE A 155 2.29 5.05 1.84
C PHE A 155 1.39 5.52 0.69
N GLY A 156 1.22 6.83 0.56
CA GLY A 156 0.34 7.37 -0.46
C GLY A 156 0.66 8.81 -0.85
N MET A 157 0.43 9.10 -2.13
CA MET A 157 0.57 10.44 -2.72
C MET A 157 -0.78 11.17 -2.81
N ASN A 158 -1.85 10.56 -2.34
CA ASN A 158 -3.18 11.14 -2.31
C ASN A 158 -4.06 10.50 -1.23
N PRO A 159 -5.01 11.24 -0.62
CA PRO A 159 -5.88 10.69 0.41
C PRO A 159 -6.72 9.53 -0.11
N ARG A 160 -6.54 8.34 0.48
CA ARG A 160 -7.35 7.13 0.27
C ARG A 160 -7.92 6.56 1.57
N THR A 161 -7.74 7.29 2.68
CA THR A 161 -8.36 6.98 3.97
C THR A 161 -9.60 7.83 4.13
N TYR A 162 -10.74 7.17 4.34
CA TYR A 162 -12.03 7.84 4.52
C TYR A 162 -11.95 8.98 5.55
N SER A 163 -12.64 10.08 5.25
CA SER A 163 -12.84 11.20 6.16
C SER A 163 -14.15 11.92 5.81
N GLY A 164 -14.86 12.42 6.83
CA GLY A 164 -16.02 13.30 6.67
C GLY A 164 -15.65 14.75 6.33
N GLU A 165 -14.39 15.14 6.54
CA GLU A 165 -13.89 16.50 6.32
C GLU A 165 -13.53 16.76 4.86
N ILE A 166 -13.06 15.74 4.15
CA ILE A 166 -12.59 15.82 2.77
C ILE A 166 -13.33 14.83 1.85
N PRO A 167 -13.53 15.16 0.56
CA PRO A 167 -14.02 14.18 -0.42
C PRO A 167 -12.93 13.15 -0.74
N HIS A 168 -13.34 12.04 -1.38
CA HIS A 168 -12.40 11.11 -1.98
C HIS A 168 -11.56 11.84 -3.03
N SER A 169 -10.24 11.72 -2.95
CA SER A 169 -9.32 12.52 -3.79
C SER A 169 -9.52 12.32 -5.29
N GLN A 170 -9.86 11.11 -5.74
CA GLN A 170 -10.14 10.80 -7.15
C GLN A 170 -11.54 11.25 -7.63
N ALA A 171 -12.38 11.80 -6.74
CA ALA A 171 -13.74 12.24 -7.06
C ALA A 171 -13.77 13.75 -7.24
N GLY A 172 -13.17 14.26 -8.32
CA GLY A 172 -13.07 15.70 -8.61
C GLY A 172 -14.41 16.45 -8.56
N TRP A 173 -15.51 15.78 -8.93
CA TRP A 173 -16.88 16.31 -8.86
C TRP A 173 -17.40 16.59 -7.45
N ALA A 174 -16.74 16.06 -6.41
CA ALA A 174 -17.10 16.28 -5.01
C ALA A 174 -16.25 17.36 -4.33
N VAL A 175 -15.27 17.94 -5.03
CA VAL A 175 -14.48 19.07 -4.53
C VAL A 175 -15.39 20.29 -4.38
N GLY A 176 -15.33 20.94 -3.21
CA GLY A 176 -16.21 22.07 -2.87
C GLY A 176 -17.67 21.71 -2.60
N ALA A 177 -18.04 20.43 -2.67
CA ALA A 177 -19.43 20.00 -2.48
C ALA A 177 -19.83 19.87 -1.00
N GLY A 178 -21.15 19.83 -0.77
CA GLY A 178 -21.74 19.63 0.57
C GLY A 178 -21.43 18.27 1.19
N ARG A 179 -21.67 18.13 2.50
CA ARG A 179 -21.32 16.95 3.31
C ARG A 179 -21.79 15.63 2.69
N MET A 180 -23.06 15.55 2.24
CA MET A 180 -23.62 14.32 1.66
C MET A 180 -22.89 13.91 0.37
N THR A 181 -22.60 14.86 -0.51
CA THR A 181 -21.86 14.60 -1.75
C THR A 181 -20.44 14.11 -1.45
N ARG A 182 -19.77 14.68 -0.45
CA ARG A 182 -18.46 14.20 0.00
C ARG A 182 -18.52 12.77 0.54
N LEU A 183 -19.54 12.42 1.33
CA LEU A 183 -19.72 11.06 1.81
C LEU A 183 -19.91 10.07 0.65
N VAL A 184 -20.79 10.40 -0.30
CA VAL A 184 -21.03 9.55 -1.49
C VAL A 184 -19.75 9.38 -2.32
N SER A 185 -18.90 10.40 -2.37
CA SER A 185 -17.65 10.36 -3.13
C SER A 185 -16.67 9.28 -2.66
N TRP A 186 -16.73 8.85 -1.40
CA TRP A 186 -15.92 7.76 -0.86
C TRP A 186 -16.45 6.38 -1.24
N TRP A 187 -17.77 6.19 -1.19
CA TRP A 187 -18.36 4.87 -1.40
C TRP A 187 -18.50 4.50 -2.87
N LEU A 188 -18.89 5.45 -3.73
CA LEU A 188 -19.24 5.14 -5.12
C LEU A 188 -18.06 4.58 -5.93
N PRO A 189 -16.86 5.20 -5.95
CA PRO A 189 -15.74 4.68 -6.74
C PRO A 189 -15.25 3.31 -6.25
N ASP A 190 -15.12 3.15 -4.93
CA ASP A 190 -14.62 1.92 -4.33
C ASP A 190 -15.60 0.75 -4.54
N VAL A 191 -16.90 0.95 -4.34
CA VAL A 191 -17.91 -0.10 -4.56
C VAL A 191 -17.93 -0.54 -6.03
N VAL A 192 -17.86 0.41 -6.97
CA VAL A 192 -17.81 0.09 -8.41
C VAL A 192 -16.56 -0.72 -8.74
N PHE A 193 -15.38 -0.25 -8.32
CA PHE A 193 -14.12 -0.97 -8.53
C PHE A 193 -14.19 -2.38 -7.96
N LEU A 194 -14.70 -2.52 -6.74
CA LEU A 194 -14.74 -3.81 -6.05
C LEU A 194 -15.69 -4.80 -6.66
N GLN A 195 -16.86 -4.36 -7.09
CA GLN A 195 -17.80 -5.25 -7.76
C GLN A 195 -17.21 -5.82 -9.06
N VAL A 196 -16.40 -5.01 -9.76
CA VAL A 196 -15.70 -5.41 -10.98
C VAL A 196 -14.54 -6.36 -10.67
N MET A 197 -13.75 -6.07 -9.63
CA MET A 197 -12.47 -6.73 -9.35
C MET A 197 -12.53 -7.89 -8.34
N LYS A 198 -13.65 -8.08 -7.63
CA LYS A 198 -13.77 -9.11 -6.56
C LYS A 198 -13.33 -10.52 -6.97
N GLY A 199 -13.58 -10.92 -8.23
CA GLY A 199 -13.18 -12.23 -8.74
C GLY A 199 -11.65 -12.36 -8.78
N VAL A 200 -11.01 -11.41 -9.48
CA VAL A 200 -9.55 -11.33 -9.61
C VAL A 200 -8.86 -11.27 -8.25
N ILE A 201 -9.35 -10.42 -7.36
CA ILE A 201 -8.86 -10.28 -5.99
C ILE A 201 -8.88 -11.61 -5.24
N ASN A 202 -10.01 -12.33 -5.30
CA ASN A 202 -10.19 -13.57 -4.56
C ASN A 202 -9.46 -14.75 -5.20
N ASP A 203 -9.37 -14.80 -6.53
CA ASP A 203 -8.55 -15.78 -7.25
C ASP A 203 -7.09 -15.70 -6.78
N VAL A 204 -6.54 -14.48 -6.75
CA VAL A 204 -5.18 -14.20 -6.27
C VAL A 204 -5.02 -14.59 -4.79
N ARG A 205 -5.97 -14.21 -3.91
CA ARG A 205 -5.94 -14.62 -2.48
C ARG A 205 -5.92 -16.12 -2.30
N VAL A 206 -6.74 -16.85 -3.06
CA VAL A 206 -6.80 -18.31 -2.99
C VAL A 206 -5.49 -18.93 -3.47
N GLY A 207 -4.88 -18.36 -4.53
CA GLY A 207 -3.54 -18.75 -4.99
C GLY A 207 -2.44 -18.60 -3.92
N MET A 208 -2.56 -17.61 -3.02
CA MET A 208 -1.65 -17.45 -1.87
C MET A 208 -1.88 -18.49 -0.76
N GLY A 209 -2.94 -19.30 -0.84
CA GLY A 209 -3.37 -20.20 0.22
C GLY A 209 -4.25 -19.53 1.29
N LEU A 210 -4.73 -18.31 1.04
CA LEU A 210 -5.73 -17.66 1.87
C LEU A 210 -7.15 -18.03 1.41
N GLU A 211 -8.15 -17.75 2.24
CA GLU A 211 -9.54 -17.89 1.83
C GLU A 211 -10.04 -16.60 1.13
N PRO A 212 -11.09 -16.70 0.29
CA PRO A 212 -11.72 -15.54 -0.34
C PRO A 212 -12.12 -14.48 0.69
N MET A 213 -11.85 -13.21 0.40
CA MET A 213 -12.30 -12.08 1.20
C MET A 213 -13.73 -11.72 0.83
N SER A 214 -14.57 -11.42 1.82
CA SER A 214 -15.87 -10.82 1.55
C SER A 214 -15.69 -9.40 0.98
N PRO A 215 -16.36 -9.05 -0.14
CA PRO A 215 -16.29 -7.70 -0.72
C PRO A 215 -16.71 -6.58 0.24
N ALA A 216 -17.55 -6.88 1.24
CA ALA A 216 -17.98 -5.92 2.25
C ALA A 216 -16.82 -5.35 3.08
N TRP A 217 -15.70 -6.07 3.18
CA TRP A 217 -14.57 -5.67 4.00
C TRP A 217 -13.60 -4.73 3.33
N TRP A 218 -13.55 -4.79 2.02
CA TRP A 218 -12.50 -4.13 1.26
C TRP A 218 -12.39 -2.62 1.49
N PRO A 219 -13.50 -1.86 1.57
CA PRO A 219 -13.41 -0.41 1.80
C PRO A 219 -12.84 -0.03 3.17
N SER A 220 -12.84 -0.96 4.14
CA SER A 220 -12.43 -0.69 5.51
C SER A 220 -11.23 -1.52 5.98
N GLN A 221 -10.62 -2.31 5.09
CA GLN A 221 -9.58 -3.27 5.45
C GLN A 221 -8.40 -2.62 6.17
N HIS A 222 -7.88 -1.48 5.66
CA HIS A 222 -6.69 -0.85 6.23
C HIS A 222 -6.97 -0.28 7.63
N HIS A 223 -8.15 0.34 7.81
CA HIS A 223 -8.59 0.87 9.09
C HIS A 223 -8.81 -0.25 10.13
N ARG A 224 -9.51 -1.32 9.74
CA ARG A 224 -9.80 -2.45 10.64
C ARG A 224 -8.57 -3.21 11.07
N LEU A 225 -7.64 -3.44 10.14
CA LEU A 225 -6.36 -4.06 10.42
C LEU A 225 -5.44 -3.13 11.22
N GLY A 226 -5.73 -1.82 11.29
CA GLY A 226 -4.87 -0.85 11.97
C GLY A 226 -3.53 -0.65 11.25
N VAL A 227 -3.51 -0.80 9.92
CA VAL A 227 -2.29 -0.71 9.12
C VAL A 227 -1.75 0.72 9.18
N PRO A 228 -0.50 0.95 9.62
CA PRO A 228 0.10 2.27 9.62
C PRO A 228 0.25 2.80 8.18
N CYS A 229 0.00 4.10 7.98
CA CYS A 229 0.03 4.74 6.67
C CYS A 229 0.73 6.10 6.73
N SER A 230 1.71 6.29 5.85
CA SER A 230 2.45 7.55 5.68
C SER A 230 2.05 8.24 4.37
N TYR A 231 1.35 9.35 4.49
CA TYR A 231 0.96 10.19 3.37
C TYR A 231 2.01 11.25 3.06
N LEU A 232 2.48 11.32 1.83
CA LEU A 232 3.72 12.02 1.47
C LEU A 232 3.46 13.38 0.81
N TRP A 233 2.70 14.23 1.50
CA TRP A 233 2.55 15.65 1.21
C TRP A 233 2.83 16.50 2.44
N SER A 234 3.07 17.80 2.26
CA SER A 234 3.27 18.71 3.38
C SER A 234 1.98 18.92 4.19
N PRO A 235 2.02 18.84 5.53
CA PRO A 235 0.87 19.18 6.38
C PRO A 235 0.42 20.65 6.22
N ARG A 236 1.26 21.53 5.64
CA ARG A 236 0.89 22.91 5.29
C ARG A 236 -0.01 22.99 4.07
N LEU A 237 0.16 22.07 3.11
CA LEU A 237 -0.74 21.98 1.96
C LEU A 237 -2.08 21.39 2.37
N MET A 238 -2.03 20.31 3.17
CA MET A 238 -3.21 19.72 3.76
C MET A 238 -2.85 19.00 5.07
N PRO A 239 -3.36 19.44 6.23
CA PRO A 239 -3.15 18.73 7.48
C PRO A 239 -3.89 17.39 7.46
N ALA A 240 -3.51 16.48 8.36
CA ALA A 240 -4.32 15.29 8.60
C ALA A 240 -5.71 15.71 9.08
N PRO A 241 -6.81 15.22 8.45
CA PRO A 241 -8.15 15.33 9.00
C PRO A 241 -8.22 14.88 10.46
N SER A 242 -9.06 15.54 11.25
CA SER A 242 -9.18 15.26 12.69
C SER A 242 -9.83 13.90 12.99
N ASP A 243 -10.54 13.33 12.01
CA ASP A 243 -11.16 12.01 12.09
C ASP A 243 -10.27 10.85 11.63
N TRP A 244 -9.01 11.12 11.28
CA TRP A 244 -8.02 10.07 11.01
C TRP A 244 -7.44 9.48 12.30
N ALA A 245 -7.18 8.17 12.26
CA ALA A 245 -6.54 7.46 13.36
C ALA A 245 -5.04 7.83 13.47
N GLU A 246 -4.47 7.72 14.67
CA GLU A 246 -3.09 8.15 14.99
C GLU A 246 -1.99 7.41 14.19
N ASN A 247 -2.32 6.23 13.66
CA ASN A 247 -1.46 5.43 12.80
C ASN A 247 -1.47 5.87 11.33
N VAL A 248 -2.26 6.89 10.97
CA VAL A 248 -2.30 7.51 9.64
C VAL A 248 -1.73 8.92 9.74
N ARG A 249 -0.60 9.18 9.08
CA ARG A 249 0.16 10.43 9.24
C ARG A 249 0.46 11.12 7.93
N VAL A 250 0.37 12.44 7.93
CA VAL A 250 0.91 13.28 6.86
C VAL A 250 2.36 13.56 7.18
N SER A 251 3.27 13.02 6.36
CA SER A 251 4.69 12.86 6.67
C SER A 251 5.59 13.92 6.00
N GLY A 252 5.07 14.75 5.11
CA GLY A 252 5.87 15.71 4.33
C GLY A 252 6.05 15.29 2.87
N PHE A 253 6.52 16.20 2.02
CA PHE A 253 6.82 15.89 0.62
C PHE A 253 8.10 15.08 0.47
N VAL A 254 8.14 14.20 -0.53
CA VAL A 254 9.39 13.58 -1.00
C VAL A 254 10.04 14.47 -2.05
N TRP A 255 11.34 14.69 -1.90
CA TRP A 255 12.11 15.58 -2.76
C TRP A 255 12.89 14.85 -3.85
N ASP A 256 12.66 15.23 -5.10
CA ASP A 256 13.44 14.78 -6.27
C ASP A 256 14.43 15.88 -6.65
N ASP A 257 15.66 15.74 -6.16
CA ASP A 257 16.74 16.68 -6.49
C ASP A 257 17.30 16.40 -7.88
N ALA A 258 17.84 17.44 -8.52
CA ALA A 258 18.47 17.26 -9.82
C ALA A 258 19.70 16.33 -9.67
N PRO A 259 19.89 15.35 -10.58
CA PRO A 259 21.10 14.53 -10.58
C PRO A 259 22.35 15.40 -10.58
N GLY A 260 23.37 15.03 -9.80
CA GLY A 260 24.60 15.82 -9.66
C GLY A 260 25.39 15.94 -10.98
N ASP A 261 25.18 15.02 -11.90
CA ASP A 261 25.73 14.96 -13.26
C ASP A 261 24.78 15.54 -14.32
N TYR A 262 23.65 16.15 -13.92
CA TYR A 262 22.73 16.75 -14.88
C TYR A 262 23.38 17.95 -15.60
N VAL A 263 23.49 17.83 -16.93
CA VAL A 263 23.96 18.91 -17.80
C VAL A 263 22.75 19.48 -18.57
N PRO A 264 22.33 20.73 -18.30
CA PRO A 264 21.25 21.36 -19.05
C PRO A 264 21.68 21.65 -20.49
N SER A 265 20.72 21.65 -21.42
CA SER A 265 21.03 21.99 -22.81
C SER A 265 21.47 23.46 -22.94
N ALA A 266 22.42 23.72 -23.84
CA ALA A 266 22.91 25.08 -24.08
C ALA A 266 21.78 26.03 -24.51
N GLU A 267 20.79 25.50 -25.24
CA GLU A 267 19.59 26.23 -25.65
C GLU A 267 18.72 26.61 -24.45
N LEU A 268 18.47 25.69 -23.50
CA LEU A 268 17.68 25.99 -22.30
C LEU A 268 18.38 27.03 -21.43
N VAL A 269 19.70 26.91 -21.25
CA VAL A 269 20.49 27.90 -20.49
C VAL A 269 20.45 29.27 -21.16
N ALA A 270 20.70 29.32 -22.49
CA ALA A 270 20.68 30.57 -23.25
C ALA A 270 19.29 31.21 -23.27
N PHE A 271 18.23 30.40 -23.34
CA PHE A 271 16.87 30.88 -23.21
C PHE A 271 16.68 31.49 -21.84
N LEU A 272 16.81 30.74 -20.74
CA LEU A 272 16.53 31.23 -19.39
C LEU A 272 17.20 32.59 -19.11
N GLY A 273 18.49 32.72 -19.44
CA GLY A 273 19.27 33.95 -19.28
C GLY A 273 19.38 34.42 -17.83
N ASP A 274 20.05 35.56 -17.62
CA ASP A 274 20.27 36.14 -16.28
C ASP A 274 19.32 37.32 -15.96
N GLY A 275 18.32 37.56 -16.80
CA GLY A 275 17.48 38.76 -16.75
C GLY A 275 16.25 38.67 -15.83
N ASN A 276 15.64 39.82 -15.54
CA ASN A 276 14.40 39.95 -14.76
C ASN A 276 13.14 39.37 -15.46
N ASP A 277 13.25 38.86 -16.68
CA ASP A 277 12.16 38.31 -17.49
C ASP A 277 12.18 36.77 -17.49
N ALA A 278 12.08 36.18 -16.31
CA ALA A 278 12.05 34.73 -16.13
C ALA A 278 10.77 34.13 -16.75
N PRO A 279 10.85 32.99 -17.46
CA PRO A 279 9.69 32.43 -18.15
C PRO A 279 8.69 31.78 -17.20
N VAL A 280 7.48 31.50 -17.73
CA VAL A 280 6.51 30.60 -17.10
C VAL A 280 6.77 29.17 -17.59
N TYR A 281 6.85 28.22 -16.67
CA TYR A 281 6.87 26.80 -17.05
C TYR A 281 5.44 26.32 -17.31
N ILE A 282 5.23 25.57 -18.39
CA ILE A 282 3.96 24.91 -18.70
C ILE A 282 4.23 23.45 -19.02
N GLY A 283 3.69 22.53 -18.24
CA GLY A 283 3.90 21.10 -18.47
C GLY A 283 2.90 20.20 -17.77
N PHE A 284 2.32 19.27 -18.53
CA PHE A 284 1.28 18.37 -18.05
C PHE A 284 1.78 16.94 -17.78
N GLY A 285 3.12 16.77 -17.78
CA GLY A 285 3.78 15.52 -17.40
C GLY A 285 3.35 14.33 -18.27
N SER A 286 3.09 13.20 -17.63
CA SER A 286 2.65 11.94 -18.22
C SER A 286 1.18 11.92 -18.68
N GLY A 287 0.53 13.08 -18.84
CA GLY A 287 -0.84 13.16 -19.33
C GLY A 287 -0.90 12.89 -20.84
N SER A 288 -1.60 11.84 -21.26
CA SER A 288 -2.04 11.68 -22.65
C SER A 288 -3.27 12.57 -22.89
N PHE A 289 -3.30 13.29 -24.01
CA PHE A 289 -4.44 14.12 -24.41
C PHE A 289 -5.14 13.48 -25.61
N ALA A 290 -6.47 13.52 -25.64
CA ALA A 290 -7.22 13.09 -26.82
C ALA A 290 -6.93 14.00 -28.04
N ASP A 291 -6.83 15.32 -27.81
CA ASP A 291 -6.44 16.33 -28.78
C ASP A 291 -5.16 17.04 -28.29
N ALA A 292 -4.00 16.38 -28.46
CA ALA A 292 -2.72 16.95 -28.06
C ALA A 292 -2.41 18.22 -28.86
N GLN A 293 -2.58 18.18 -30.19
CA GLN A 293 -2.25 19.28 -31.09
C GLN A 293 -3.04 20.55 -30.75
N GLY A 294 -4.37 20.47 -30.72
CA GLY A 294 -5.19 21.64 -30.43
C GLY A 294 -4.97 22.16 -29.02
N THR A 295 -4.64 21.29 -28.06
CA THR A 295 -4.31 21.73 -26.69
C THR A 295 -3.04 22.57 -26.66
N PHE A 296 -1.97 22.14 -27.33
CA PHE A 296 -0.74 22.92 -27.43
C PHE A 296 -0.94 24.23 -28.20
N GLU A 297 -1.75 24.24 -29.27
CA GLU A 297 -2.10 25.47 -29.99
C GLU A 297 -2.78 26.49 -29.08
N ARG A 298 -3.76 26.06 -28.28
CA ARG A 298 -4.45 26.91 -27.29
C ARG A 298 -3.50 27.44 -26.21
N ILE A 299 -2.53 26.64 -25.78
CA ILE A 299 -1.50 27.05 -24.81
C ILE A 299 -0.58 28.11 -25.41
N VAL A 300 -0.07 27.87 -26.62
CA VAL A 300 0.82 28.80 -27.34
C VAL A 300 0.11 30.13 -27.59
N GLU A 301 -1.15 30.08 -28.00
CA GLU A 301 -1.98 31.28 -28.17
C GLU A 301 -2.16 32.05 -26.86
N ALA A 302 -2.48 31.37 -25.75
CA ALA A 302 -2.60 32.02 -24.45
C ALA A 302 -1.29 32.70 -24.02
N VAL A 303 -0.14 32.01 -24.15
CA VAL A 303 1.19 32.58 -23.85
C VAL A 303 1.44 33.85 -24.67
N ARG A 304 1.12 33.82 -25.97
CA ARG A 304 1.25 34.97 -26.86
C ARG A 304 0.39 36.15 -26.39
N MET A 305 -0.85 35.89 -25.97
CA MET A 305 -1.77 36.93 -25.51
C MET A 305 -1.33 37.57 -24.19
N VAL A 306 -0.81 36.76 -23.25
CA VAL A 306 -0.26 37.27 -21.97
C VAL A 306 1.05 38.03 -22.20
N GLY A 307 1.80 37.71 -23.27
CA GLY A 307 3.03 38.39 -23.64
C GLY A 307 4.25 37.98 -22.81
N VAL A 308 4.21 36.81 -22.17
CA VAL A 308 5.30 36.27 -21.35
C VAL A 308 6.20 35.33 -22.14
N ARG A 309 7.41 35.11 -21.63
CA ARG A 309 8.25 34.00 -22.06
C ARG A 309 7.76 32.70 -21.43
N ALA A 310 7.84 31.59 -22.15
CA ALA A 310 7.42 30.29 -21.65
C ALA A 310 8.39 29.15 -21.99
N VAL A 311 8.56 28.22 -21.04
CA VAL A 311 9.15 26.91 -21.28
C VAL A 311 8.02 25.90 -21.30
N ILE A 312 7.76 25.28 -22.45
CA ILE A 312 6.71 24.28 -22.63
C ILE A 312 7.35 22.89 -22.63
N CYS A 313 6.96 22.05 -21.66
CA CYS A 313 7.39 20.67 -21.59
C CYS A 313 6.36 19.77 -22.29
N ARG A 314 6.78 19.05 -23.34
CA ARG A 314 5.87 18.24 -24.17
C ARG A 314 5.44 16.92 -23.51
N GLY A 315 6.20 16.40 -22.54
CA GLY A 315 5.83 15.21 -21.79
C GLY A 315 5.68 13.96 -22.67
N TRP A 316 4.62 13.18 -22.47
CA TRP A 316 4.33 11.95 -23.25
C TRP A 316 3.60 12.20 -24.58
N SER A 317 3.48 13.46 -25.03
CA SER A 317 2.91 13.73 -26.35
C SER A 317 3.89 13.31 -27.44
N ASP A 318 3.40 12.65 -28.49
CA ASP A 318 4.22 12.25 -29.66
C ASP A 318 4.50 13.43 -30.63
N LEU A 319 4.24 14.68 -30.21
CA LEU A 319 4.43 15.88 -31.02
C LEU A 319 5.89 16.36 -31.00
N SER A 320 6.39 16.78 -32.16
CA SER A 320 7.69 17.47 -32.26
C SER A 320 7.57 18.95 -31.89
N ALA A 321 8.69 19.62 -31.65
CA ALA A 321 8.70 21.06 -31.38
C ALA A 321 8.13 21.86 -32.56
N GLU A 322 8.38 21.41 -33.79
CA GLU A 322 7.84 21.97 -35.03
C GLU A 322 6.34 21.69 -35.21
N GLY A 323 5.83 20.62 -34.58
CA GLY A 323 4.39 20.36 -34.49
C GLY A 323 3.68 21.30 -33.51
N ILE A 324 4.40 21.79 -32.49
CA ILE A 324 3.85 22.66 -31.43
C ILE A 324 3.97 24.14 -31.80
N LEU A 325 5.10 24.56 -32.38
CA LEU A 325 5.38 25.96 -32.71
C LEU A 325 5.27 26.19 -34.22
N LYS A 326 4.59 27.27 -34.63
CA LYS A 326 4.62 27.74 -36.02
C LYS A 326 5.80 28.69 -36.22
N ASP A 327 6.09 29.04 -37.48
CA ASP A 327 7.27 29.80 -37.86
C ASP A 327 7.42 31.15 -37.14
N ASP A 328 6.29 31.82 -36.86
CA ASP A 328 6.30 33.13 -36.22
C ASP A 328 6.64 33.03 -34.73
N GLU A 329 6.22 31.95 -34.05
CA GLU A 329 6.57 31.66 -32.67
C GLU A 329 8.06 31.32 -32.53
N VAL A 330 8.60 30.52 -33.45
CA VAL A 330 10.04 30.22 -33.51
C VAL A 330 10.86 31.51 -33.68
N LYS A 331 10.43 32.40 -34.59
CA LYS A 331 11.08 33.71 -34.81
C LYS A 331 10.99 34.61 -33.58
N SER A 332 9.89 34.56 -32.82
CA SER A 332 9.68 35.39 -31.63
C SER A 332 10.68 35.09 -30.51
N LYS A 333 11.23 33.87 -30.45
CA LYS A 333 12.10 33.35 -29.38
C LYS A 333 11.51 33.53 -27.97
N ARG A 334 10.18 33.64 -27.84
CA ARG A 334 9.48 33.76 -26.54
C ARG A 334 9.10 32.42 -25.94
N ILE A 335 9.03 31.37 -26.76
CA ILE A 335 8.65 30.03 -26.31
C ILE A 335 9.79 29.08 -26.63
N LEU A 336 10.20 28.29 -25.64
CA LEU A 336 11.11 27.16 -25.81
C LEU A 336 10.36 25.87 -25.48
N VAL A 337 10.35 24.91 -26.40
CA VAL A 337 9.82 23.56 -26.16
C VAL A 337 10.98 22.67 -25.68
N VAL A 338 10.74 21.93 -24.60
CA VAL A 338 11.70 20.97 -24.04
C VAL A 338 11.06 19.60 -23.85
N ASP A 339 11.89 18.56 -23.88
CA ASP A 339 11.46 17.18 -23.69
C ASP A 339 11.27 16.90 -22.20
N GLU A 340 12.34 17.11 -21.45
CA GLU A 340 12.38 16.91 -20.01
C GLU A 340 13.51 17.76 -19.40
N ALA A 341 13.27 18.25 -18.18
CA ALA A 341 14.29 18.88 -17.36
C ALA A 341 13.95 18.63 -15.88
N PRO A 342 14.93 18.32 -15.01
CA PRO A 342 14.69 18.14 -13.59
C PRO A 342 14.03 19.37 -12.98
N HIS A 343 12.86 19.18 -12.36
CA HIS A 343 12.07 20.29 -11.82
C HIS A 343 12.81 21.04 -10.71
N ALA A 344 13.58 20.33 -9.87
CA ALA A 344 14.43 20.96 -8.86
C ALA A 344 15.50 21.90 -9.45
N TRP A 345 15.92 21.68 -10.70
CA TRP A 345 16.82 22.61 -11.39
C TRP A 345 16.04 23.71 -12.12
N LEU A 346 14.97 23.36 -12.85
CA LEU A 346 14.27 24.34 -13.69
C LEU A 346 13.41 25.31 -12.89
N PHE A 347 12.65 24.85 -11.90
CA PHE A 347 11.64 25.67 -11.22
C PHE A 347 12.20 26.83 -10.38
N PRO A 348 13.39 26.75 -9.78
CA PRO A 348 14.04 27.92 -9.20
C PRO A 348 14.32 29.05 -10.22
N ARG A 349 14.32 28.76 -11.53
CA ARG A 349 14.66 29.70 -12.62
C ARG A 349 13.46 30.21 -13.42
N VAL A 350 12.25 29.80 -13.05
CA VAL A 350 10.98 30.26 -13.68
C VAL A 350 10.23 31.17 -12.72
N ARG A 351 9.31 32.00 -13.24
CA ARG A 351 8.52 32.91 -12.40
C ARG A 351 7.21 32.31 -11.89
N ALA A 352 6.66 31.33 -12.60
CA ALA A 352 5.42 30.63 -12.26
C ALA A 352 5.36 29.27 -12.97
N VAL A 353 4.49 28.39 -12.50
CA VAL A 353 4.29 27.02 -13.00
C VAL A 353 2.82 26.81 -13.37
N VAL A 354 2.57 26.30 -14.57
CA VAL A 354 1.27 25.75 -14.99
C VAL A 354 1.46 24.25 -15.19
N CYS A 355 0.67 23.44 -14.50
CA CYS A 355 0.82 21.99 -14.57
C CYS A 355 -0.50 21.23 -14.43
N HIS A 356 -0.42 19.92 -14.65
CA HIS A 356 -1.55 19.00 -14.49
C HIS A 356 -1.94 18.76 -13.01
N GLY A 357 -1.06 19.08 -12.05
CA GLY A 357 -1.33 18.91 -10.62
C GLY A 357 -0.95 17.57 -10.00
N GLY A 358 -0.11 16.76 -10.66
CA GLY A 358 0.49 15.59 -10.02
C GLY A 358 1.34 16.01 -8.81
N LEU A 359 1.23 15.26 -7.70
CA LEU A 359 1.75 15.71 -6.41
C LEU A 359 3.24 16.05 -6.45
N GLY A 360 4.08 15.28 -7.16
CA GLY A 360 5.52 15.56 -7.29
C GLY A 360 5.82 16.89 -7.98
N THR A 361 5.16 17.19 -9.09
CA THR A 361 5.32 18.48 -9.80
C THR A 361 4.81 19.64 -8.96
N THR A 362 3.66 19.47 -8.30
CA THR A 362 3.11 20.46 -7.36
C THR A 362 4.09 20.72 -6.22
N ALA A 363 4.64 19.67 -5.61
CA ALA A 363 5.63 19.77 -4.54
C ALA A 363 6.88 20.53 -4.98
N ALA A 364 7.44 20.20 -6.16
CA ALA A 364 8.63 20.88 -6.68
C ALA A 364 8.38 22.38 -6.94
N ALA A 365 7.20 22.74 -7.46
CA ALA A 365 6.84 24.12 -7.72
C ALA A 365 6.70 24.93 -6.42
N LEU A 366 6.01 24.36 -5.43
CA LEU A 366 5.84 24.95 -4.11
C LEU A 366 7.16 25.03 -3.33
N ARG A 367 8.03 24.01 -3.41
CA ARG A 367 9.40 24.05 -2.85
C ARG A 367 10.22 25.19 -3.43
N SER A 368 10.04 25.47 -4.71
CA SER A 368 10.74 26.55 -5.42
C SER A 368 10.12 27.94 -5.17
N GLY A 369 9.06 28.01 -4.35
CA GLY A 369 8.34 29.26 -4.05
C GLY A 369 7.65 29.86 -5.28
N ARG A 370 7.23 29.02 -6.24
CA ARG A 370 6.63 29.48 -7.49
C ARG A 370 5.11 29.40 -7.43
N PRO A 371 4.39 30.49 -7.80
CA PRO A 371 2.95 30.43 -8.04
C PRO A 371 2.62 29.27 -8.96
N THR A 372 1.62 28.48 -8.59
CA THR A 372 1.27 27.25 -9.31
C THR A 372 -0.20 27.25 -9.73
N LEU A 373 -0.46 27.28 -11.04
CA LEU A 373 -1.79 27.04 -11.62
C LEU A 373 -1.91 25.56 -11.99
N ILE A 374 -2.87 24.88 -11.38
CA ILE A 374 -3.20 23.49 -11.72
C ILE A 374 -4.37 23.47 -12.69
N VAL A 375 -4.18 22.87 -13.85
CA VAL A 375 -5.22 22.54 -14.83
C VAL A 375 -5.37 21.02 -14.86
N PRO A 376 -6.37 20.46 -14.18
CA PRO A 376 -6.51 19.02 -14.04
C PRO A 376 -6.76 18.29 -15.37
N VAL A 377 -6.13 17.14 -15.54
CA VAL A 377 -6.40 16.15 -16.59
C VAL A 377 -7.29 15.04 -16.04
N THR A 378 -6.90 14.37 -14.95
CA THR A 378 -7.65 13.24 -14.38
C THR A 378 -7.26 12.94 -12.92
N GLY A 379 -7.98 12.01 -12.29
CA GLY A 379 -7.65 11.45 -10.97
C GLY A 379 -7.76 12.45 -9.82
N ASP A 380 -6.70 12.58 -9.02
CA ASP A 380 -6.59 13.41 -7.82
C ASP A 380 -6.22 14.87 -8.10
N GLN A 381 -5.94 15.20 -9.35
CA GLN A 381 -5.49 16.53 -9.75
C GLN A 381 -6.47 17.66 -9.40
N PRO A 382 -7.81 17.51 -9.56
CA PRO A 382 -8.76 18.53 -9.12
C PRO A 382 -8.73 18.75 -7.60
N PHE A 383 -8.49 17.68 -6.83
CA PHE A 383 -8.35 17.78 -5.38
C PHE A 383 -7.12 18.62 -5.02
N TRP A 384 -5.96 18.34 -5.63
CA TRP A 384 -4.75 19.12 -5.38
C TRP A 384 -4.84 20.56 -5.85
N ALA A 385 -5.52 20.83 -6.98
CA ALA A 385 -5.83 22.19 -7.42
C ALA A 385 -6.52 23.00 -6.32
N SER A 386 -7.56 22.43 -5.69
CA SER A 386 -8.27 23.09 -4.59
C SER A 386 -7.39 23.33 -3.37
N LYS A 387 -6.42 22.44 -3.08
CA LYS A 387 -5.50 22.61 -1.94
C LYS A 387 -4.46 23.69 -2.19
N VAL A 388 -3.92 23.78 -3.41
CA VAL A 388 -3.00 24.86 -3.80
C VAL A 388 -3.70 26.21 -3.76
N ALA A 389 -4.96 26.28 -4.22
CA ALA A 389 -5.76 27.49 -4.14
C ALA A 389 -6.10 27.88 -2.71
N ALA A 390 -6.51 26.92 -1.87
CA ALA A 390 -6.76 27.17 -0.45
C ALA A 390 -5.51 27.63 0.31
N ALA A 391 -4.32 27.16 -0.09
CA ALA A 391 -3.04 27.65 0.44
C ALA A 391 -2.64 29.03 -0.11
N GLY A 392 -3.40 29.61 -1.04
CA GLY A 392 -3.11 30.88 -1.68
C GLY A 392 -1.88 30.86 -2.59
N CYS A 393 -1.40 29.67 -2.99
CA CYS A 393 -0.19 29.51 -3.80
C CYS A 393 -0.46 29.55 -5.31
N GLY A 394 -1.72 29.68 -5.71
CA GLY A 394 -2.14 29.91 -7.08
C GLY A 394 -3.68 30.00 -7.18
N PRO A 395 -4.24 30.46 -8.30
CA PRO A 395 -5.68 30.50 -8.49
C PRO A 395 -6.25 29.13 -8.88
N GLU A 396 -7.54 28.91 -8.66
CA GLU A 396 -8.25 27.78 -9.26
C GLU A 396 -8.45 28.05 -10.76
N ALA A 397 -8.12 27.06 -11.61
CA ALA A 397 -8.37 27.16 -13.04
C ALA A 397 -9.87 27.30 -13.36
N GLY A 398 -10.72 26.53 -12.67
CA GLY A 398 -12.17 26.45 -12.95
C GLY A 398 -12.51 25.61 -14.18
N PHE A 399 -11.52 25.00 -14.83
CA PHE A 399 -11.66 24.08 -15.97
C PHE A 399 -10.59 22.98 -15.90
N GLY A 400 -10.91 21.82 -16.45
CA GLY A 400 -9.94 20.78 -16.74
C GLY A 400 -9.34 20.94 -18.15
N ILE A 401 -8.46 20.02 -18.53
CA ILE A 401 -7.79 20.05 -19.83
C ILE A 401 -8.77 20.02 -21.01
N GLU A 402 -9.88 19.30 -20.88
CA GLU A 402 -10.94 19.22 -21.90
C GLU A 402 -11.66 20.55 -22.11
N GLY A 403 -11.76 21.37 -21.07
CA GLY A 403 -12.39 22.69 -21.10
C GLY A 403 -11.41 23.84 -21.33
N LEU A 404 -10.13 23.55 -21.61
CA LEU A 404 -9.10 24.57 -21.75
C LEU A 404 -9.32 25.37 -23.05
N THR A 405 -9.43 26.68 -22.92
CA THR A 405 -9.44 27.65 -24.03
C THR A 405 -8.27 28.62 -23.90
N ALA A 406 -7.83 29.22 -25.01
CA ALA A 406 -6.75 30.20 -24.99
C ALA A 406 -7.09 31.41 -24.10
N ASP A 407 -8.31 31.96 -24.24
CA ASP A 407 -8.81 33.07 -23.41
C ASP A 407 -8.91 32.72 -21.92
N GLY A 408 -9.39 31.51 -21.60
CA GLY A 408 -9.51 31.03 -20.23
C GLY A 408 -8.16 30.84 -19.56
N LEU A 409 -7.21 30.23 -20.28
CA LEU A 409 -5.84 30.07 -19.80
C LEU A 409 -5.14 31.43 -19.67
N ARG A 410 -5.29 32.35 -20.63
CA ARG A 410 -4.76 33.72 -20.53
C ARG A 410 -5.21 34.39 -19.24
N GLY A 411 -6.52 34.42 -18.98
CA GLY A 411 -7.07 35.09 -17.79
C GLY A 411 -6.53 34.49 -16.49
N LYS A 412 -6.38 33.16 -16.43
CA LYS A 412 -5.81 32.48 -15.26
C LYS A 412 -4.30 32.64 -15.11
N MET A 413 -3.56 32.77 -16.20
CA MET A 413 -2.15 33.12 -16.17
C MET A 413 -1.93 34.57 -15.69
N GLU A 414 -2.73 35.52 -16.16
CA GLU A 414 -2.69 36.91 -15.68
C GLU A 414 -2.99 36.99 -14.17
N GLU A 415 -3.97 36.22 -13.70
CA GLU A 415 -4.27 36.07 -12.28
C GLU A 415 -3.10 35.45 -11.51
N LEU A 416 -2.54 34.33 -11.99
CA LEU A 416 -1.40 33.62 -11.39
C LEU A 416 -0.18 34.52 -11.21
N LEU A 417 0.05 35.44 -12.15
CA LEU A 417 1.19 36.34 -12.17
C LEU A 417 1.07 37.54 -11.23
N ARG A 418 -0.04 37.67 -10.50
CA ARG A 418 -0.19 38.73 -9.51
C ARG A 418 0.76 38.52 -8.31
N PRO A 419 1.29 39.61 -7.70
CA PRO A 419 2.33 39.50 -6.67
C PRO A 419 1.93 38.73 -5.40
N GLU A 420 0.64 38.67 -5.07
CA GLU A 420 0.13 37.97 -3.89
C GLU A 420 0.44 36.46 -3.93
N PHE A 421 0.29 35.80 -5.09
CA PHE A 421 0.57 34.39 -5.23
C PHE A 421 2.06 34.10 -5.08
N ALA A 422 2.93 34.98 -5.63
CA ALA A 422 4.38 34.83 -5.48
C ALA A 422 4.82 34.99 -4.03
N LYS A 423 4.25 35.95 -3.30
CA LYS A 423 4.49 36.13 -1.86
C LYS A 423 4.01 34.92 -1.06
N ALA A 424 2.82 34.40 -1.35
CA ALA A 424 2.27 33.25 -0.67
C ALA A 424 3.09 31.97 -0.93
N ALA A 425 3.42 31.68 -2.19
CA ALA A 425 4.26 30.55 -2.57
C ALA A 425 5.66 30.66 -1.95
N GLY A 426 6.25 31.86 -1.90
CA GLY A 426 7.52 32.11 -1.23
C GLY A 426 7.47 31.83 0.29
N ARG A 427 6.40 32.22 0.98
CA ARG A 427 6.19 31.87 2.40
C ARG A 427 6.02 30.36 2.58
N PHE A 428 5.21 29.73 1.74
CA PHE A 428 4.99 28.29 1.76
C PHE A 428 6.33 27.53 1.61
N ALA A 429 7.17 27.93 0.66
CA ALA A 429 8.50 27.35 0.48
C ALA A 429 9.38 27.47 1.73
N GLN A 430 9.37 28.63 2.40
CA GLN A 430 10.13 28.84 3.64
C GLN A 430 9.63 27.98 4.80
N GLU A 431 8.32 27.75 4.88
CA GLU A 431 7.73 26.88 5.90
C GLU A 431 8.06 25.41 5.64
N VAL A 432 7.90 24.96 4.40
CA VAL A 432 8.18 23.59 3.98
C VAL A 432 9.68 23.25 4.06
N ALA A 433 10.57 24.22 3.86
CA ALA A 433 12.01 24.03 4.05
C ALA A 433 12.40 23.72 5.50
N ARG A 434 11.52 23.97 6.48
CA ARG A 434 11.71 23.62 7.89
C ARG A 434 11.11 22.25 8.26
N GLU A 435 10.37 21.64 7.34
CA GLU A 435 9.78 20.33 7.54
C GLU A 435 10.84 19.24 7.33
N LYS A 436 10.63 18.11 8.02
CA LYS A 436 11.38 16.90 7.72
C LYS A 436 10.98 16.40 6.33
N PRO A 437 11.93 15.96 5.48
CA PRO A 437 11.60 15.30 4.22
C PRO A 437 10.67 14.10 4.43
N GLY A 438 9.71 13.94 3.53
CA GLY A 438 8.65 12.94 3.65
C GLY A 438 9.17 11.51 3.67
N GLU A 439 10.21 11.22 2.90
CA GLU A 439 10.83 9.91 2.89
C GLU A 439 11.56 9.58 4.21
N GLU A 440 12.09 10.59 4.91
CA GLU A 440 12.71 10.40 6.24
C GLU A 440 11.66 10.10 7.29
N ALA A 441 10.62 10.93 7.34
CA ALA A 441 9.50 10.74 8.25
C ALA A 441 8.82 9.38 8.00
N CYS A 442 8.62 8.99 6.74
CA CYS A 442 8.06 7.69 6.40
C CYS A 442 8.96 6.53 6.87
N VAL A 443 10.27 6.60 6.64
CA VAL A 443 11.20 5.56 7.11
C VAL A 443 11.21 5.46 8.63
N GLU A 444 11.09 6.55 9.37
CA GLU A 444 10.93 6.50 10.83
C GLU A 444 9.67 5.73 11.26
N GLU A 445 8.54 5.94 10.58
CA GLU A 445 7.31 5.17 10.86
C GLU A 445 7.42 3.71 10.43
N VAL A 446 8.12 3.42 9.33
CA VAL A 446 8.43 2.05 8.92
C VAL A 446 9.29 1.38 9.99
N VAL A 447 10.34 2.03 10.49
CA VAL A 447 11.21 1.47 11.54
C VAL A 447 10.41 1.19 12.81
N ARG A 448 9.51 2.09 13.23
CA ARG A 448 8.56 1.82 14.32
C ARG A 448 7.66 0.62 14.05
N THR A 449 7.22 0.46 12.80
CA THR A 449 6.47 -0.73 12.37
C THR A 449 7.30 -2.01 12.55
N LEU A 450 8.60 -1.93 12.31
CA LEU A 450 9.54 -3.05 12.42
C LEU A 450 9.99 -3.38 13.85
N GLU A 451 9.77 -2.48 14.83
CA GLU A 451 10.06 -2.73 16.26
C GLU A 451 9.33 -3.97 16.81
N VAL A 452 8.27 -4.44 16.14
CA VAL A 452 7.61 -5.72 16.46
C VAL A 452 8.57 -6.91 16.46
N TYR A 453 9.61 -6.90 15.62
CA TYR A 453 10.64 -7.94 15.63
C TYR A 453 11.41 -8.01 16.95
N ASP A 454 11.61 -6.87 17.59
CA ASP A 454 12.28 -6.77 18.89
C ASP A 454 11.30 -7.05 20.03
N ARG A 455 10.12 -6.44 19.98
CA ARG A 455 9.08 -6.58 21.02
C ARG A 455 8.61 -8.02 21.20
N GLU A 456 8.40 -8.74 20.10
CA GLU A 456 7.90 -10.13 20.11
C GLU A 456 9.04 -11.17 20.19
N GLY A 457 10.30 -10.72 20.27
CA GLY A 457 11.46 -11.61 20.30
C GLY A 457 11.65 -12.45 19.03
N CYS A 458 11.26 -11.91 17.87
CA CYS A 458 11.32 -12.59 16.57
C CYS A 458 12.71 -12.54 15.92
N ARG A 459 13.77 -12.79 16.71
CA ARG A 459 15.15 -12.88 16.24
C ARG A 459 15.61 -14.33 16.23
N CYS A 460 16.43 -14.67 15.24
CA CYS A 460 17.01 -16.00 15.19
C CYS A 460 18.01 -16.17 16.35
N GLU A 461 17.89 -17.26 17.10
CA GLU A 461 18.71 -17.49 18.29
C GLU A 461 20.20 -17.74 17.97
N VAL A 462 20.48 -18.40 16.84
CA VAL A 462 21.85 -18.72 16.40
C VAL A 462 22.45 -17.67 15.46
N LEU A 463 21.61 -16.82 14.85
CA LEU A 463 22.01 -15.70 13.99
C LEU A 463 21.19 -14.45 14.38
N PRO A 464 21.53 -13.76 15.48
CA PRO A 464 20.74 -12.64 16.04
C PRO A 464 20.52 -11.45 15.09
N GLU A 465 21.36 -11.35 14.05
CA GLU A 465 21.26 -10.38 12.96
C GLU A 465 20.15 -10.70 11.93
N ARG A 466 19.47 -11.85 12.06
CA ARG A 466 18.43 -12.32 11.14
C ARG A 466 17.08 -12.55 11.84
N PRO A 467 15.95 -12.38 11.13
CA PRO A 467 14.63 -12.65 11.70
C PRO A 467 14.43 -14.15 11.97
N ALA A 468 13.68 -14.46 13.02
CA ALA A 468 13.15 -15.80 13.24
C ALA A 468 11.86 -15.99 12.44
N VAL A 469 11.92 -16.85 11.43
CA VAL A 469 10.81 -17.18 10.53
C VAL A 469 10.33 -18.63 10.69
N TRP A 470 11.02 -19.38 11.55
CA TRP A 470 10.67 -20.73 11.99
C TRP A 470 10.65 -20.82 13.52
N LYS A 471 9.79 -21.69 14.06
CA LYS A 471 9.78 -22.14 15.46
C LYS A 471 9.99 -23.66 15.51
N VAL A 472 10.72 -24.12 16.53
CA VAL A 472 11.02 -25.53 16.78
C VAL A 472 10.18 -26.05 17.96
N GLY A 473 9.17 -26.90 17.68
CA GLY A 473 8.35 -27.53 18.71
C GLY A 473 7.37 -26.60 19.45
N LYS A 474 6.65 -27.14 20.46
CA LYS A 474 5.64 -26.39 21.25
C LYS A 474 6.32 -25.51 22.30
N GLY A 475 6.70 -24.30 21.89
CA GLY A 475 7.29 -23.26 22.75
C GLY A 475 8.77 -22.96 22.47
N GLY A 476 9.40 -23.63 21.51
CA GLY A 476 10.85 -23.57 21.30
C GLY A 476 11.26 -22.69 20.12
N HIS A 477 12.16 -21.77 20.43
CA HIS A 477 13.27 -21.29 19.60
C HIS A 477 13.00 -20.76 18.20
N GLY A 478 13.31 -19.47 18.02
CA GLY A 478 13.25 -18.78 16.74
C GLY A 478 14.47 -19.10 15.86
N LEU A 479 14.24 -19.58 14.65
CA LEU A 479 15.27 -19.83 13.64
C LEU A 479 15.03 -19.03 12.36
N SER A 480 16.12 -18.52 11.77
CA SER A 480 16.09 -17.94 10.42
C SER A 480 15.99 -19.04 9.35
N SER A 481 15.66 -18.68 8.11
CA SER A 481 15.57 -19.63 6.99
C SER A 481 16.82 -20.48 6.83
N VAL A 482 18.00 -19.84 6.76
CA VAL A 482 19.29 -20.55 6.62
C VAL A 482 19.61 -21.43 7.83
N ALA A 483 19.34 -20.95 9.05
CA ALA A 483 19.63 -21.70 10.26
C ALA A 483 18.77 -22.96 10.35
N ALA A 484 17.47 -22.83 10.06
CA ALA A 484 16.55 -23.95 10.02
C ALA A 484 16.97 -25.00 8.97
N TRP A 485 17.36 -24.54 7.76
CA TRP A 485 17.82 -25.45 6.71
C TRP A 485 19.10 -26.21 7.10
N VAL A 486 20.11 -25.50 7.59
CA VAL A 486 21.38 -26.10 8.03
C VAL A 486 21.14 -27.11 9.15
N LEU A 487 20.40 -26.75 10.19
CA LEU A 487 20.17 -27.65 11.34
C LEU A 487 19.37 -28.90 10.96
N VAL A 488 18.45 -28.79 10.00
CA VAL A 488 17.76 -29.97 9.44
C VAL A 488 18.71 -30.85 8.65
N ARG A 489 19.55 -30.26 7.79
CA ARG A 489 20.54 -31.00 6.99
C ARG A 489 21.57 -31.73 7.85
N GLU A 490 21.98 -31.14 8.97
CA GLU A 490 22.92 -31.74 9.93
C GLU A 490 22.26 -32.71 10.91
N GLY A 491 20.95 -32.96 10.82
CA GLY A 491 20.23 -33.86 11.72
C GLY A 491 20.09 -33.36 13.15
N ARG A 492 20.31 -32.06 13.41
CA ARG A 492 20.16 -31.42 14.73
C ARG A 492 18.71 -31.07 15.05
N VAL A 493 17.90 -30.80 14.03
CA VAL A 493 16.46 -30.51 14.13
C VAL A 493 15.71 -31.35 13.09
N ARG A 494 14.56 -31.90 13.45
CA ARG A 494 13.72 -32.62 12.49
C ARG A 494 12.81 -31.67 11.71
N ARG A 495 12.62 -31.89 10.41
CA ARG A 495 11.78 -31.01 9.56
C ARG A 495 10.33 -30.95 10.05
N GLU A 496 9.85 -32.02 10.66
CA GLU A 496 8.50 -32.16 11.21
C GLU A 496 8.29 -31.33 12.49
N GLU A 497 9.37 -30.85 13.11
CA GLU A 497 9.33 -29.99 14.30
C GLU A 497 9.25 -28.50 13.94
N LEU A 498 9.61 -28.14 12.70
CA LEU A 498 9.58 -26.78 12.22
C LEU A 498 8.15 -26.32 11.89
N ARG A 499 7.78 -25.17 12.41
CA ARG A 499 6.55 -24.43 12.06
C ARG A 499 6.92 -23.02 11.63
N THR A 500 6.26 -22.49 10.62
CA THR A 500 6.44 -21.10 10.20
C THR A 500 6.09 -20.17 11.35
N ALA A 501 6.92 -19.16 11.56
CA ALA A 501 6.71 -18.15 12.58
C ALA A 501 5.98 -16.95 11.97
N GLU A 502 4.85 -16.59 12.56
CA GLU A 502 4.16 -15.33 12.27
C GLU A 502 4.69 -14.27 13.24
N VAL A 503 5.28 -13.21 12.69
CA VAL A 503 5.76 -12.04 13.43
C VAL A 503 4.58 -11.14 13.76
N VAL A 504 3.69 -10.94 12.78
CA VAL A 504 2.43 -10.21 12.93
C VAL A 504 1.28 -11.13 12.59
N ARG A 505 0.29 -11.17 13.48
CA ARG A 505 -0.97 -11.87 13.23
C ARG A 505 -1.98 -10.89 12.71
N TRP A 506 -2.22 -10.95 11.40
CA TRP A 506 -3.30 -10.21 10.80
C TRP A 506 -4.61 -10.99 10.98
N PRO A 507 -5.66 -10.33 11.45
CA PRO A 507 -6.94 -10.99 11.54
C PRO A 507 -7.53 -11.30 10.16
N ASP A 508 -8.33 -12.35 10.09
CA ASP A 508 -8.75 -12.91 8.81
C ASP A 508 -10.04 -12.31 8.23
N LEU A 509 -9.93 -11.58 7.12
CA LEU A 509 -11.04 -10.86 6.47
C LEU A 509 -12.05 -11.78 5.71
N VAL A 510 -12.20 -13.02 6.14
CA VAL A 510 -12.86 -14.09 5.39
C VAL A 510 -14.32 -14.25 5.77
N SER A 511 -14.62 -14.11 7.06
CA SER A 511 -15.98 -14.28 7.55
C SER A 511 -16.84 -13.06 7.18
N PRO A 512 -18.10 -13.24 6.74
CA PRO A 512 -18.99 -12.14 6.35
C PRO A 512 -19.15 -11.12 7.49
N GLY A 513 -19.40 -9.85 7.17
CA GLY A 513 -19.51 -8.81 8.19
C GLY A 513 -20.82 -8.69 8.90
N ASP A 514 -21.82 -9.36 8.35
CA ASP A 514 -23.16 -9.39 8.88
C ASP A 514 -23.88 -10.67 8.44
N PRO A 515 -24.96 -11.07 9.13
CA PRO A 515 -25.71 -12.29 8.83
C PRO A 515 -26.31 -12.30 7.42
N ILE A 516 -26.71 -11.14 6.87
CA ILE A 516 -27.37 -11.04 5.57
C ILE A 516 -26.35 -11.29 4.46
N THR A 517 -25.19 -10.64 4.54
CA THR A 517 -24.04 -10.95 3.68
C THR A 517 -23.61 -12.40 3.84
N GLY A 518 -23.71 -12.96 5.05
CA GLY A 518 -23.42 -14.37 5.31
C GLY A 518 -24.37 -15.35 4.62
N VAL A 519 -25.67 -15.06 4.60
CA VAL A 519 -26.66 -15.85 3.83
C VAL A 519 -26.36 -15.76 2.33
N VAL A 520 -26.14 -14.54 1.80
CA VAL A 520 -25.92 -14.32 0.36
C VAL A 520 -24.63 -14.99 -0.11
N LEU A 521 -23.51 -14.79 0.60
CA LEU A 521 -22.23 -15.43 0.27
C LEU A 521 -22.27 -16.95 0.44
N GLY A 522 -22.95 -17.43 1.48
CA GLY A 522 -23.17 -18.86 1.70
C GLY A 522 -23.92 -19.51 0.53
N LEU A 523 -25.01 -18.89 0.06
CA LEU A 523 -25.80 -19.38 -1.06
C LEU A 523 -25.00 -19.34 -2.38
N LEU A 524 -24.27 -18.25 -2.63
CA LEU A 524 -23.42 -18.14 -3.83
C LEU A 524 -22.30 -19.18 -3.83
N GLY A 525 -21.67 -19.44 -2.68
CA GLY A 525 -20.63 -20.47 -2.52
C GLY A 525 -21.18 -21.88 -2.75
N ALA A 526 -22.36 -22.18 -2.19
CA ALA A 526 -23.05 -23.45 -2.39
C ALA A 526 -23.44 -23.69 -3.86
N ILE A 527 -23.93 -22.66 -4.55
CA ILE A 527 -24.28 -22.74 -5.98
C ILE A 527 -23.00 -22.90 -6.83
N GLY A 528 -21.95 -22.15 -6.52
CA GLY A 528 -20.66 -22.21 -7.24
C GLY A 528 -20.01 -23.59 -7.19
N SER A 529 -20.02 -24.26 -6.03
CA SER A 529 -19.50 -25.63 -5.91
C SER A 529 -20.30 -26.62 -6.74
N VAL A 530 -21.63 -26.51 -6.76
CA VAL A 530 -22.51 -27.39 -7.56
C VAL A 530 -22.26 -27.20 -9.06
N VAL A 531 -22.08 -25.96 -9.53
CA VAL A 531 -21.83 -25.65 -10.95
C VAL A 531 -20.44 -26.11 -11.40
N GLY A 532 -19.41 -25.96 -10.55
CA GLY A 532 -18.06 -26.43 -10.83
C GLY A 532 -18.00 -27.95 -11.02
N ASP A 533 -18.74 -28.70 -10.21
CA ASP A 533 -18.75 -30.16 -10.23
C ASP A 533 -19.58 -30.73 -11.41
N VAL A 534 -20.66 -30.04 -11.83
CA VAL A 534 -21.40 -30.37 -13.08
C VAL A 534 -20.50 -30.25 -14.29
N LYS A 535 -19.61 -29.25 -14.32
CA LYS A 535 -18.61 -29.09 -15.39
C LYS A 535 -17.45 -30.09 -15.29
N GLY A 536 -17.13 -30.59 -14.09
CA GLY A 536 -16.01 -31.49 -13.81
C GLY A 536 -16.32 -33.00 -13.81
N GLY A 537 -17.58 -33.41 -13.94
CA GLY A 537 -17.98 -34.83 -14.06
C GLY A 537 -17.79 -35.68 -12.78
N ARG A 538 -17.68 -35.06 -11.60
CA ARG A 538 -17.36 -35.75 -10.31
C ARG A 538 -18.61 -36.30 -9.59
N TRP A 539 -19.37 -37.18 -10.25
CA TRP A 539 -20.66 -37.72 -9.73
C TRP A 539 -20.54 -38.73 -8.56
N GLY A 540 -19.34 -39.20 -8.21
CA GLY A 540 -19.11 -40.28 -7.24
C GLY A 540 -19.05 -39.91 -5.75
N PHE A 541 -19.16 -38.63 -5.37
CA PHE A 541 -18.95 -38.15 -3.99
C PHE A 541 -20.21 -37.52 -3.34
N LEU A 542 -21.41 -37.90 -3.77
CA LEU A 542 -22.67 -37.19 -3.45
C LEU A 542 -22.92 -36.92 -1.94
N GLY A 543 -22.53 -37.84 -1.03
CA GLY A 543 -22.80 -37.72 0.41
C GLY A 543 -22.12 -36.53 1.11
N PRO A 544 -20.77 -36.44 1.11
CA PRO A 544 -20.05 -35.28 1.64
C PRO A 544 -20.37 -33.96 0.92
N HIS A 545 -20.70 -34.00 -0.38
CA HIS A 545 -21.04 -32.81 -1.17
C HIS A 545 -22.40 -32.19 -0.80
N VAL A 546 -23.43 -33.02 -0.55
CA VAL A 546 -24.76 -32.54 -0.12
C VAL A 546 -24.72 -31.90 1.27
N LEU A 547 -23.82 -32.35 2.14
CA LEU A 547 -23.62 -31.77 3.48
C LEU A 547 -22.79 -30.49 3.47
N ARG A 548 -21.79 -30.38 2.57
CA ARG A 548 -20.89 -29.22 2.55
C ARG A 548 -21.61 -27.91 2.27
N ALA A 549 -22.47 -27.85 1.26
CA ALA A 549 -23.15 -26.61 0.88
C ALA A 549 -23.99 -26.01 2.04
N PRO A 550 -24.87 -26.77 2.71
CA PRO A 550 -25.57 -26.31 3.91
C PRO A 550 -24.63 -25.93 5.06
N LEU A 551 -23.55 -26.68 5.28
CA LEU A 551 -22.55 -26.35 6.31
C LEU A 551 -21.82 -25.04 6.01
N THR A 552 -21.46 -24.79 4.75
CA THR A 552 -20.85 -23.53 4.30
C THR A 552 -21.81 -22.36 4.49
N ILE A 553 -23.09 -22.54 4.16
CA ILE A 553 -24.13 -21.52 4.39
C ILE A 553 -24.27 -21.23 5.88
N LEU A 554 -24.49 -22.25 6.69
CA LEU A 554 -24.69 -22.09 8.13
C LEU A 554 -23.44 -21.50 8.81
N ALA A 555 -22.25 -21.99 8.48
CA ALA A 555 -20.99 -21.43 8.99
C ALA A 555 -20.86 -19.95 8.63
N SER A 556 -21.16 -19.58 7.39
CA SER A 556 -21.13 -18.18 6.93
C SER A 556 -22.13 -17.32 7.68
N VAL A 557 -23.36 -17.79 7.92
CA VAL A 557 -24.38 -17.05 8.67
C VAL A 557 -23.95 -16.81 10.12
N PHE A 558 -23.50 -17.86 10.81
CA PHE A 558 -23.10 -17.75 12.22
C PHE A 558 -21.82 -16.92 12.39
N PHE A 559 -20.89 -17.00 11.43
CA PHE A 559 -19.75 -16.09 11.41
C PHE A 559 -20.13 -14.65 11.07
N GLY A 560 -21.12 -14.44 10.20
CA GLY A 560 -21.68 -13.13 9.89
C GLY A 560 -22.30 -12.49 11.14
N LEU A 561 -23.03 -13.29 11.92
CA LEU A 561 -23.58 -12.87 13.20
C LEU A 561 -22.48 -12.58 14.22
N PHE A 562 -21.48 -13.47 14.34
CA PHE A 562 -20.34 -13.30 15.24
C PHE A 562 -19.60 -11.99 14.95
N ASN A 563 -19.28 -11.74 13.68
CA ASN A 563 -18.58 -10.54 13.25
C ASN A 563 -19.42 -9.26 13.39
N LEU A 564 -20.74 -9.33 13.19
CA LEU A 564 -21.62 -8.19 13.40
C LEU A 564 -21.64 -7.78 14.87
N LEU A 565 -21.78 -8.76 15.78
CA LEU A 565 -21.78 -8.53 17.21
C LEU A 565 -20.42 -7.98 17.68
N ASP A 566 -19.33 -8.50 17.14
CA ASP A 566 -17.98 -7.98 17.41
C ASP A 566 -17.78 -6.54 16.86
N PHE A 567 -18.34 -6.24 15.69
CA PHE A 567 -18.35 -4.87 15.16
C PHE A 567 -19.20 -3.91 16.00
N ILE A 568 -20.32 -4.38 16.56
CA ILE A 568 -21.14 -3.61 17.50
C ILE A 568 -20.34 -3.34 18.78
N LEU A 569 -19.66 -4.35 19.33
CA LEU A 569 -18.75 -4.19 20.49
C LEU A 569 -17.66 -3.15 20.22
N TYR A 570 -17.05 -3.21 19.04
CA TYR A 570 -16.07 -2.22 18.58
C TYR A 570 -16.68 -0.80 18.53
N SER A 571 -17.84 -0.66 17.90
CA SER A 571 -18.52 0.65 17.75
C SER A 571 -18.95 1.24 19.10
N LEU A 572 -19.15 0.39 20.11
CA LEU A 572 -19.46 0.79 21.48
C LEU A 572 -18.22 1.06 22.35
N GLY A 573 -17.01 1.00 21.77
CA GLY A 573 -15.76 1.30 22.49
C GLY A 573 -15.34 0.18 23.45
N SER A 574 -15.47 -1.08 23.05
CA SER A 574 -14.98 -2.25 23.81
C SER A 574 -13.54 -2.08 24.32
N SER A 575 -13.31 -2.57 25.55
CA SER A 575 -12.02 -2.58 26.25
C SER A 575 -11.17 -3.80 25.94
N ALA A 576 -11.76 -4.83 25.33
CA ALA A 576 -11.05 -6.02 24.89
C ALA A 576 -10.05 -5.70 23.77
N GLU A 577 -8.96 -6.47 23.69
CA GLU A 577 -8.07 -6.43 22.52
C GLU A 577 -8.90 -6.59 21.24
N ARG A 578 -8.58 -5.80 20.20
CA ARG A 578 -9.22 -5.89 18.89
C ARG A 578 -8.98 -7.29 18.33
N LYS A 579 -10.02 -8.13 18.37
CA LYS A 579 -9.99 -9.52 17.91
C LYS A 579 -10.92 -9.78 16.73
N LEU A 580 -11.41 -8.71 16.09
CA LEU A 580 -12.03 -8.72 14.77
C LEU A 580 -11.37 -9.85 13.99
N TYR A 581 -12.04 -10.99 13.84
CA TYR A 581 -11.62 -12.15 13.04
C TYR A 581 -10.56 -13.13 13.58
N ALA A 582 -10.48 -13.35 14.89
CA ALA A 582 -9.67 -14.41 15.49
C ALA A 582 -10.27 -15.84 15.37
N SER A 583 -11.23 -16.05 14.47
CA SER A 583 -12.07 -17.23 14.39
C SER A 583 -11.84 -18.09 13.14
N ASN A 584 -10.74 -17.86 12.41
CA ASN A 584 -10.36 -18.70 11.26
C ASN A 584 -9.66 -20.00 11.75
N PRO A 585 -10.25 -21.18 11.53
CA PRO A 585 -9.65 -22.46 11.91
C PRO A 585 -8.41 -22.89 11.11
N ARG A 586 -8.04 -22.16 10.04
CA ARG A 586 -6.76 -22.34 9.33
C ARG A 586 -5.60 -21.59 9.97
N LEU A 587 -5.87 -20.50 10.69
CA LEU A 587 -4.85 -19.67 11.34
C LEU A 587 -4.77 -19.93 12.86
N TYR A 588 -5.89 -20.31 13.48
CA TYR A 588 -5.97 -20.52 14.92
C TYR A 588 -6.39 -21.96 15.25
N THR A 589 -5.77 -22.51 16.30
CA THR A 589 -6.21 -23.80 16.86
C THR A 589 -7.56 -23.63 17.58
N LEU A 590 -8.36 -24.69 17.64
CA LEU A 590 -9.64 -24.67 18.36
C LEU A 590 -9.53 -24.12 19.81
N PRO A 591 -8.52 -24.48 20.63
CA PRO A 591 -8.35 -23.89 21.95
C PRO A 591 -8.07 -22.39 21.94
N GLN A 592 -7.33 -21.88 20.94
CA GLN A 592 -7.07 -20.45 20.79
C GLN A 592 -8.36 -19.70 20.45
N MET A 593 -9.15 -20.23 19.51
CA MET A 593 -10.43 -19.63 19.12
C MET A 593 -11.44 -19.62 20.27
N LEU A 594 -11.59 -20.73 20.99
CA LEU A 594 -12.45 -20.79 22.18
C LEU A 594 -11.95 -19.85 23.29
N GLY A 595 -10.63 -19.74 23.46
CA GLY A 595 -10.02 -18.81 24.39
C GLY A 595 -10.32 -17.35 24.06
N PHE A 596 -10.45 -16.99 22.79
CA PHE A 596 -10.85 -15.64 22.39
C PHE A 596 -12.28 -15.31 22.80
N LEU A 597 -13.23 -16.21 22.50
CA LEU A 597 -14.65 -16.07 22.84
C LEU A 597 -14.89 -15.90 24.34
N LEU A 598 -14.20 -16.69 25.16
CA LEU A 598 -14.43 -16.72 26.60
C LEU A 598 -13.77 -15.57 27.36
N ARG A 599 -12.73 -14.94 26.78
CA ARG A 599 -12.01 -13.82 27.42
C ARG A 599 -12.75 -12.48 27.29
N GLU A 600 -13.59 -12.32 26.26
CA GLU A 600 -14.28 -11.05 25.96
C GLU A 600 -15.26 -10.61 27.05
N PRO A 601 -16.21 -11.44 27.51
CA PRO A 601 -17.11 -11.03 28.60
C PRO A 601 -16.36 -10.66 29.87
N VAL A 602 -15.25 -11.35 30.16
CA VAL A 602 -14.43 -11.07 31.34
C VAL A 602 -13.72 -9.73 31.22
N ALA A 603 -13.22 -9.38 30.03
CA ALA A 603 -12.59 -8.08 29.78
C ALA A 603 -13.61 -6.93 29.89
N GLU A 604 -14.77 -7.07 29.25
CA GLU A 604 -15.83 -6.05 29.30
C GLU A 604 -16.37 -5.88 30.72
N LEU A 605 -16.57 -6.96 31.45
CA LEU A 605 -17.02 -6.89 32.84
C LEU A 605 -16.02 -6.18 33.75
N ARG A 606 -14.70 -6.34 33.51
CA ARG A 606 -13.65 -5.60 34.24
C ARG A 606 -13.67 -4.10 33.93
N SER A 607 -14.13 -3.70 32.74
CA SER A 607 -14.26 -2.29 32.38
C SER A 607 -15.42 -1.57 33.08
N VAL A 608 -16.28 -2.30 33.79
CA VAL A 608 -17.42 -1.76 34.56
C VAL A 608 -17.00 -1.33 35.97
N ASP A 609 -15.74 -1.55 36.39
CA ASP A 609 -15.28 -1.24 37.75
C ASP A 609 -15.44 0.26 38.08
N PRO A 610 -16.30 0.64 39.06
CA PRO A 610 -16.56 2.04 39.41
C PRO A 610 -15.33 2.83 39.89
N ARG A 611 -14.22 2.14 40.25
CA ARG A 611 -13.01 2.77 40.80
C ARG A 611 -12.11 3.41 39.74
N THR A 612 -12.39 3.21 38.45
CA THR A 612 -11.49 3.60 37.36
C THR A 612 -11.89 4.90 36.65
N HIS A 613 -13.06 5.49 36.96
CA HIS A 613 -13.56 6.68 36.24
C HIS A 613 -14.12 7.76 37.17
N ASP A 614 -13.48 8.95 37.14
CA ASP A 614 -13.98 10.15 37.82
C ASP A 614 -15.06 10.85 36.97
N SER A 615 -16.23 11.07 37.58
CA SER A 615 -17.30 12.00 37.16
C SER A 615 -18.20 11.68 35.93
N GLY A 616 -18.42 10.41 35.59
CA GLY A 616 -19.42 9.99 34.58
C GLY A 616 -20.13 8.64 34.82
N GLY A 617 -20.07 8.10 36.04
CA GLY A 617 -20.16 6.65 36.34
C GLY A 617 -21.37 5.86 35.80
N VAL A 618 -22.59 6.41 35.78
CA VAL A 618 -23.79 5.61 35.46
C VAL A 618 -23.87 5.24 33.97
N VAL A 619 -23.57 6.18 33.08
CA VAL A 619 -23.60 5.94 31.62
C VAL A 619 -22.53 4.92 31.22
N TRP A 620 -21.34 5.02 31.82
CA TRP A 620 -20.24 4.07 31.57
C TRP A 620 -20.52 2.67 32.11
N ILE A 621 -21.14 2.56 33.29
CA ILE A 621 -21.58 1.27 33.83
C ILE A 621 -22.63 0.63 32.92
N LEU A 622 -23.64 1.40 32.48
CA LEU A 622 -24.66 0.91 31.55
C LEU A 622 -24.06 0.47 30.21
N LEU A 623 -23.11 1.24 29.67
CA LEU A 623 -22.39 0.90 28.44
C LEU A 623 -21.52 -0.35 28.62
N GLY A 624 -20.82 -0.51 29.74
CA GLY A 624 -20.04 -1.71 30.05
C GLY A 624 -20.90 -2.96 30.26
N LEU A 625 -22.07 -2.83 30.88
CA LEU A 625 -23.04 -3.92 31.00
C LEU A 625 -23.61 -4.32 29.63
N LEU A 626 -23.95 -3.33 28.79
CA LEU A 626 -24.41 -3.58 27.41
C LEU A 626 -23.33 -4.30 26.60
N ARG A 627 -22.08 -3.84 26.64
CA ARG A 627 -20.94 -4.51 25.98
C ARG A 627 -20.76 -5.94 26.49
N THR A 628 -20.82 -6.15 27.81
CA THR A 628 -20.74 -7.51 28.39
C THR A 628 -21.87 -8.41 27.90
N ALA A 629 -23.11 -7.90 27.83
CA ALA A 629 -24.25 -8.66 27.32
C ALA A 629 -24.07 -9.06 25.84
N VAL A 630 -23.64 -8.13 24.99
CA VAL A 630 -23.35 -8.41 23.57
C VAL A 630 -22.23 -9.45 23.44
N ALA A 631 -21.16 -9.36 24.24
CA ALA A 631 -20.07 -10.34 24.25
C ALA A 631 -20.53 -11.75 24.68
N VAL A 632 -21.42 -11.86 25.68
CA VAL A 632 -22.00 -13.14 26.11
C VAL A 632 -22.86 -13.76 25.00
N VAL A 633 -23.67 -12.95 24.32
CA VAL A 633 -24.47 -13.40 23.16
C VAL A 633 -23.58 -13.81 21.98
N ASN A 634 -22.38 -13.24 21.88
CA ASN A 634 -21.43 -13.55 20.82
C ASN A 634 -20.80 -14.96 20.95
N ILE A 635 -20.65 -15.47 22.18
CA ILE A 635 -20.08 -16.81 22.46
C ILE A 635 -20.78 -17.93 21.67
N PRO A 636 -22.10 -18.15 21.80
CA PRO A 636 -22.77 -19.25 21.09
C PRO A 636 -22.69 -19.11 19.57
N ALA A 637 -22.77 -17.89 19.03
CA ALA A 637 -22.60 -17.63 17.59
C ALA A 637 -21.19 -18.02 17.12
N GLY A 638 -20.16 -17.63 17.87
CA GLY A 638 -18.77 -17.98 17.59
C GLY A 638 -18.49 -19.49 17.70
N VAL A 639 -18.95 -20.14 18.78
CA VAL A 639 -18.79 -21.61 18.98
C VAL A 639 -19.44 -22.38 17.84
N LEU A 640 -20.66 -22.01 17.44
CA LEU A 640 -21.38 -22.68 16.38
C LEU A 640 -20.74 -22.43 15.01
N GLY A 641 -20.33 -21.19 14.71
CA GLY A 641 -19.60 -20.84 13.49
C GLY A 641 -18.29 -21.62 13.35
N ILE A 642 -17.47 -21.69 14.41
CA ILE A 642 -16.23 -22.47 14.45
C ILE A 642 -16.52 -23.95 14.22
N SER A 643 -17.50 -24.52 14.94
CA SER A 643 -17.83 -25.95 14.85
C SER A 643 -18.30 -26.34 13.45
N LEU A 644 -19.17 -25.53 12.83
CA LEU A 644 -19.66 -25.74 11.47
C LEU A 644 -18.53 -25.64 10.43
N ARG A 645 -17.56 -24.75 10.63
CA ARG A 645 -16.41 -24.61 9.74
C ARG A 645 -15.43 -25.77 9.85
N TYR A 646 -15.19 -26.30 11.05
CA TYR A 646 -14.42 -27.54 11.20
C TYR A 646 -15.11 -28.72 10.52
N ALA A 647 -16.44 -28.81 10.60
CA ALA A 647 -17.21 -29.83 9.89
C ALA A 647 -17.09 -29.66 8.36
N GLU A 648 -17.17 -28.43 7.85
CA GLU A 648 -16.98 -28.12 6.43
C GLU A 648 -15.57 -28.49 5.94
N LEU A 649 -14.53 -28.15 6.69
CA LEU A 649 -13.14 -28.53 6.39
C LEU A 649 -12.91 -30.05 6.47
N ALA A 650 -13.59 -30.74 7.38
CA ALA A 650 -13.56 -32.19 7.44
C ALA A 650 -14.24 -32.83 6.21
N CYS A 651 -15.37 -32.29 5.76
CA CYS A 651 -16.03 -32.69 4.51
C CYS A 651 -15.10 -32.44 3.31
N ALA A 652 -14.47 -31.28 3.21
CA ALA A 652 -13.48 -30.96 2.18
C ALA A 652 -12.35 -32.01 2.10
N ARG A 653 -11.73 -32.33 3.25
CA ARG A 653 -10.70 -33.38 3.34
C ARG A 653 -11.22 -34.75 2.94
N GLY A 654 -12.44 -35.10 3.33
CA GLY A 654 -13.11 -36.36 2.95
C GLY A 654 -13.39 -36.48 1.45
N MET A 655 -13.49 -35.36 0.72
CA MET A 655 -13.64 -35.31 -0.74
C MET A 655 -12.30 -35.28 -1.48
N GLY A 656 -11.20 -35.53 -0.77
CA GLY A 656 -9.86 -35.54 -1.34
C GLY A 656 -9.24 -34.16 -1.56
N GLU A 657 -9.86 -33.07 -1.07
CA GLU A 657 -9.20 -31.77 -1.03
C GLU A 657 -8.04 -31.85 -0.03
N ARG A 658 -6.83 -31.89 -0.56
CA ARG A 658 -5.63 -31.75 0.24
C ARG A 658 -5.39 -30.26 0.46
N PRO A 659 -4.95 -29.82 1.66
CA PRO A 659 -4.43 -28.48 1.82
C PRO A 659 -3.37 -28.24 0.73
N ALA A 660 -3.42 -27.08 0.07
CA ALA A 660 -2.29 -26.66 -0.74
C ALA A 660 -1.01 -26.74 0.11
N GLY A 661 0.12 -27.09 -0.51
CA GLY A 661 1.42 -27.00 0.16
C GLY A 661 1.56 -25.63 0.84
N ASP A 662 2.25 -25.58 1.99
CA ASP A 662 2.47 -24.31 2.67
C ASP A 662 3.48 -23.49 1.84
N VAL A 663 2.96 -22.71 0.88
CA VAL A 663 3.74 -21.92 -0.09
C VAL A 663 4.78 -21.01 0.58
N VAL A 664 4.50 -20.52 1.79
CA VAL A 664 5.46 -19.72 2.56
C VAL A 664 6.54 -20.61 3.16
N ALA A 665 6.18 -21.75 3.76
CA ALA A 665 7.17 -22.72 4.25
C ALA A 665 8.10 -23.23 3.14
N GLU A 666 7.56 -23.47 1.94
CA GLU A 666 8.32 -23.87 0.76
C GLU A 666 9.29 -22.76 0.33
N ALA A 667 8.80 -21.52 0.18
CA ALA A 667 9.63 -20.36 -0.16
C ALA A 667 10.73 -20.12 0.88
N ARG A 668 10.42 -20.21 2.19
CA ARG A 668 11.40 -20.06 3.28
C ARG A 668 12.42 -21.21 3.32
N THR A 669 12.01 -22.42 2.94
CA THR A 669 12.92 -23.57 2.81
C THR A 669 13.91 -23.34 1.66
N ARG A 670 13.40 -22.92 0.48
CA ARG A 670 14.24 -22.56 -0.67
C ARG A 670 15.19 -21.41 -0.34
N GLN A 671 14.69 -20.36 0.31
CA GLN A 671 15.53 -19.26 0.81
C GLN A 671 16.70 -19.80 1.65
N GLY A 672 16.41 -20.66 2.63
CA GLY A 672 17.42 -21.23 3.52
C GLY A 672 18.48 -22.05 2.78
N GLN A 673 18.06 -22.82 1.77
CA GLN A 673 18.96 -23.57 0.90
C GLN A 673 19.93 -22.66 0.15
N VAL A 674 19.39 -21.69 -0.60
CA VAL A 674 20.21 -20.76 -1.42
C VAL A 674 21.16 -19.94 -0.56
N GLU A 675 20.72 -19.52 0.64
CA GLU A 675 21.58 -18.80 1.60
C GLU A 675 22.71 -19.68 2.16
N ALA A 676 22.44 -20.96 2.43
CA ALA A 676 23.44 -21.90 2.90
C ALA A 676 24.49 -22.22 1.82
N GLU A 677 24.05 -22.42 0.57
CA GLU A 677 24.93 -22.65 -0.58
C GLU A 677 25.84 -21.46 -0.83
N LYS A 678 25.30 -20.23 -0.79
CA LYS A 678 26.09 -18.99 -0.93
C LYS A 678 27.02 -18.73 0.24
N GLY A 679 26.63 -19.14 1.46
CA GLY A 679 27.41 -18.95 2.68
C GLY A 679 28.56 -19.94 2.85
N GLY A 680 28.53 -21.07 2.14
CA GLY A 680 29.53 -22.13 2.21
C GLY A 680 29.69 -22.76 3.60
N ASP A 681 30.77 -23.50 3.80
CA ASP A 681 31.02 -24.24 5.04
C ASP A 681 31.20 -23.32 6.26
N GLY A 682 31.74 -22.11 6.08
CA GLY A 682 31.93 -21.16 7.18
C GLY A 682 30.62 -20.74 7.86
N LEU A 683 29.56 -20.47 7.08
CA LEU A 683 28.24 -20.16 7.65
C LEU A 683 27.60 -21.38 8.30
N ARG A 684 27.76 -22.55 7.67
CA ARG A 684 27.25 -23.83 8.18
C ARG A 684 27.85 -24.16 9.55
N GLU A 685 29.18 -24.12 9.67
CA GLU A 685 29.89 -24.35 10.93
C GLU A 685 29.50 -23.35 12.01
N LYS A 686 29.36 -22.06 11.66
CA LYS A 686 28.89 -21.01 12.58
C LYS A 686 27.53 -21.37 13.18
N VAL A 687 26.56 -21.79 12.34
CA VAL A 687 25.21 -22.15 12.78
C VAL A 687 25.24 -23.38 13.70
N VAL A 688 25.94 -24.44 13.29
CA VAL A 688 26.01 -25.68 14.07
C VAL A 688 26.67 -25.45 15.42
N ARG A 689 27.82 -24.75 15.43
CA ARG A 689 28.54 -24.43 16.68
C ARG A 689 27.69 -23.59 17.63
N ALA A 690 26.99 -22.58 17.11
CA ALA A 690 26.11 -21.74 17.93
C ALA A 690 24.93 -22.54 18.53
N TRP A 691 24.40 -23.50 17.77
CA TRP A 691 23.35 -24.40 18.25
C TRP A 691 23.85 -25.37 19.33
N ASP A 692 25.01 -25.99 19.11
CA ASP A 692 25.58 -26.97 20.05
C ASP A 692 25.96 -26.34 21.39
N LEU A 693 26.66 -25.19 21.36
CA LEU A 693 26.99 -24.41 22.57
C LEU A 693 25.74 -24.03 23.38
N ARG A 694 24.61 -23.87 22.70
CA ARG A 694 23.33 -23.52 23.33
C ARG A 694 22.67 -24.75 23.96
N GLU A 695 22.63 -25.88 23.27
CA GLU A 695 22.10 -27.12 23.85
C GLU A 695 22.95 -27.59 25.04
N GLU A 696 24.27 -27.39 25.01
CA GLU A 696 25.16 -27.60 26.15
C GLU A 696 24.77 -26.73 27.36
N LYS A 697 24.54 -25.43 27.16
CA LYS A 697 24.09 -24.51 28.23
C LYS A 697 22.72 -24.83 28.82
N LYS A 698 21.91 -25.63 28.12
CA LYS A 698 20.59 -26.06 28.59
C LYS A 698 20.67 -27.39 29.36
N ALA A 699 21.68 -28.19 29.08
CA ALA A 699 21.94 -29.47 29.74
C ALA A 699 22.62 -29.29 31.12
N VAL A 700 23.31 -28.16 31.31
CA VAL A 700 23.81 -27.65 32.61
C VAL A 700 22.71 -26.89 33.32
#